data_AF-T1IAS3-F1
#
_entry.id   AF-T1IAS3-F1
#
_cell.length_a   1.000
_cell.length_b   1.000
_cell.length_c   1.000
_cell.angle_alpha   90.00
_cell.angle_beta   90.00
_cell.angle_gamma   90.00
#
_symmetry.space_group_name_H-M   'P 1'
#
loop_
_entity.id
_entity.type
_entity.pdbx_description
1 polymer ?
#
loop_
_entity_poly.entity_id
_entity_poly.type
_entity_poly.pdbx_seq_one_letter_code
_entity_poly.pdbx_strand_id
1 'polypeptide(L)'
;QLLNAATGFLDGSDLYGGFAQDQVPSLKTSTGHVDISHCLACRDGSGIGSLYWLLYKEHNRLIDDLSALNPNWSGERLFLEAAKIVSAEVQHITYNEFLPIILAQVESRPNLIQNGFSTNYSSAVRSGTYLETALASLVLLTTITPPTLVSMTVSNRNVSDVDSTMLDSLISSFTTPAQLPNLRSFNLPNGFSRTKGIGNYVDFIRECTSQDINKFEELRNIHKEDRLLLQTLYRSVEEIDLLVGGALERRGSQGTLLGPTLECLLAKQFLSIRQGDRFWYENDLPPASFTKGQLTELRKITLSGLICENLRLQNIQPKVFVQEDPFLKIIIYIIPFTRNAVVGCEHQNGLSVEQWKDEDPQPDDILISKEMIKEAMVRAAEDLARRQRRELVVYANQGGVDPKSPLGTAAAFSKPNKMALAMANNSLLFEFASQEIISSVTAKQRRRRQLEGDNVINFDLSFNSAKDLFSDLDIGDYFPPPTLNNDMEECPNEEIGPCDPTSPYRTYTGHCNNLEHPTLGKSLTTFARLLPAVYENGISNPRMSSVTGVQLPSARLVSSMIHADISYLHSRYSLMLMQFAQFVDHDITFTPNHRGFFASIPDCRSCSSPVTVHPECMPIPVPNNDNFYPKRNVTTGEKFCLAFMRSLPGQQRLGPREQINQNSAYLDGSQVYGEHACLGRQLRAFTLGKLNMTLTRVGKDLLPVSPVHPECKAPSGYCFIAGDGRASEQPGLTAIHTLYAREHNRLADGLKLVNPHWDDEHIYQEARKISVATYQHIIYNEFLPRLLGWNAINLYGLKLHSHGYYKGYRSSCNPNVVTEFATAAYRIGHSLLRPHIPRMTPAFSSLEPSILLRDTFFNPDIIYKPHMVDEIMRGLVSTPMESLDQFITGEISNHLFEDRRIPHSGMDLPALNIQRGRDHGIPPYNEYRSLCNLKRAETWDDLSREIPQEVISRLRLIYPSVKDVDLFPGGLSERPLQGGLVGPTFACIIGLQFRQLRKCDRFWNENDDPAIRLTEAQLAEIRKATLAKLICDNLDAPGEIQRSVFDQPSDFLNPRVPCRSLPALDFNAWKETVADGCQIAGRRIRVGESAIPTPCTSCICTTEGAQCASLRVTDCARLLNEAGREAVLRDEVCASQCSSFL
;
A
#
# COMPACT_ATOMS: atom_id res chain seq x y z
N GLN A 1 2.03 25.38 17.94
CA GLN A 1 0.73 24.84 17.53
C GLN A 1 -0.09 24.62 18.79
N LEU A 2 -1.33 25.07 18.82
CA LEU A 2 -2.26 24.77 19.92
C LEU A 2 -2.78 23.35 19.70
N LEU A 3 -2.81 22.55 20.76
CA LEU A 3 -3.34 21.19 20.70
C LEU A 3 -4.83 21.24 21.10
N ASN A 4 -5.72 20.72 20.26
CA ASN A 4 -7.08 20.41 20.68
C ASN A 4 -7.05 19.07 21.43
N ALA A 5 -7.45 19.08 22.71
CA ALA A 5 -7.52 17.90 23.56
C ALA A 5 -8.93 17.25 23.54
N ALA A 6 -9.80 17.64 22.61
CA ALA A 6 -11.08 16.98 22.35
C ALA A 6 -11.08 16.35 20.94
N THR A 7 -12.00 15.43 20.70
CA THR A 7 -12.25 14.92 19.35
C THR A 7 -12.84 16.02 18.47
N GLY A 8 -12.59 15.94 17.16
CA GLY A 8 -13.16 16.88 16.18
C GLY A 8 -14.62 16.58 15.82
N PHE A 9 -15.32 15.73 16.60
CA PHE A 9 -16.59 15.10 16.28
C PHE A 9 -17.58 15.21 17.45
N LEU A 10 -18.87 15.00 17.18
CA LEU A 10 -19.91 14.84 18.20
C LEU A 10 -20.13 13.35 18.47
N ASP A 11 -19.11 12.67 18.99
CA ASP A 11 -19.05 11.21 19.12
C ASP A 11 -19.26 10.71 20.56
N GLY A 12 -19.52 11.63 21.50
CA GLY A 12 -19.65 11.29 22.92
C GLY A 12 -18.32 11.01 23.61
N SER A 13 -17.18 11.40 23.03
CA SER A 13 -15.86 11.18 23.65
C SER A 13 -15.71 11.79 25.04
N ASP A 14 -16.39 12.90 25.33
CA ASP A 14 -16.36 13.48 26.69
C ASP A 14 -17.16 12.63 27.71
N LEU A 15 -18.12 11.81 27.25
CA LEU A 15 -18.86 10.84 28.07
C LEU A 15 -18.11 9.50 28.20
N TYR A 16 -17.45 9.05 27.13
CA TYR A 16 -16.89 7.69 27.03
C TYR A 16 -15.36 7.65 26.96
N GLY A 17 -14.68 8.78 27.22
CA GLY A 17 -13.23 8.87 27.41
C GLY A 17 -12.42 9.19 26.16
N GLY A 18 -12.35 10.46 25.78
CA GLY A 18 -11.29 11.03 24.94
C GLY A 18 -10.16 11.54 25.84
N PHE A 19 -8.99 10.91 25.76
CA PHE A 19 -7.76 11.16 26.54
C PHE A 19 -7.68 10.46 27.91
N ALA A 20 -6.71 9.54 28.00
CA ALA A 20 -6.40 8.56 29.06
C ALA A 20 -7.25 7.28 29.03
N GLN A 21 -6.62 6.18 28.60
CA GLN A 21 -7.08 4.79 28.69
C GLN A 21 -7.48 4.34 30.12
N ASP A 22 -7.29 5.20 31.13
CA ASP A 22 -7.38 4.86 32.55
C ASP A 22 -8.72 5.23 33.20
N GLN A 23 -9.58 6.06 32.58
CA GLN A 23 -10.88 6.45 33.19
C GLN A 23 -12.06 5.55 32.80
N VAL A 24 -12.15 5.10 31.55
CA VAL A 24 -13.24 4.22 31.06
C VAL A 24 -13.34 2.88 31.82
N PRO A 25 -12.22 2.21 32.20
CA PRO A 25 -12.29 0.98 32.99
C PRO A 25 -12.86 1.18 34.41
N SER A 26 -12.88 2.41 34.93
CA SER A 26 -13.39 2.71 36.28
C SER A 26 -14.90 2.98 36.33
N LEU A 27 -15.50 3.32 35.19
CA LEU A 27 -16.92 3.64 35.04
C LEU A 27 -17.73 2.45 34.49
N LYS A 28 -17.13 1.59 33.66
CA LYS A 28 -17.81 0.46 33.03
C LYS A 28 -17.90 -0.76 33.96
N THR A 29 -19.09 -1.30 34.16
CA THR A 29 -19.30 -2.58 34.85
C THR A 29 -19.17 -3.77 33.89
N SER A 30 -19.03 -4.99 34.43
CA SER A 30 -19.01 -6.22 33.63
C SER A 30 -20.33 -6.49 32.88
N THR A 31 -21.44 -5.88 33.32
CA THR A 31 -22.75 -5.97 32.68
C THR A 31 -22.98 -4.91 31.61
N GLY A 32 -21.96 -4.08 31.33
CA GLY A 32 -22.06 -3.00 30.34
C GLY A 32 -22.72 -1.73 30.85
N HIS A 33 -23.07 -1.64 32.13
CA HIS A 33 -23.59 -0.41 32.73
C HIS A 33 -22.47 0.59 33.01
N VAL A 34 -22.84 1.84 33.16
CA VAL A 34 -22.00 2.90 33.71
C VAL A 34 -22.30 3.11 35.19
N ASP A 35 -21.28 2.97 36.04
CA ASP A 35 -21.33 3.35 37.45
C ASP A 35 -21.27 4.88 37.58
N ILE A 36 -22.45 5.50 37.56
CA ILE A 36 -22.63 6.96 37.68
C ILE A 36 -21.99 7.49 38.98
N SER A 37 -21.82 6.65 40.01
CA SER A 37 -21.18 7.08 41.24
C SER A 37 -19.71 7.47 41.00
N HIS A 38 -19.00 6.86 40.06
CA HIS A 38 -17.61 7.23 39.75
C HIS A 38 -17.48 8.42 38.79
N CYS A 39 -18.60 8.96 38.30
CA CYS A 39 -18.60 10.13 37.42
C CYS A 39 -18.31 11.43 38.21
N LEU A 40 -17.10 11.96 38.07
CA LEU A 40 -16.70 13.22 38.73
C LEU A 40 -17.46 14.44 38.19
N ALA A 41 -17.69 14.51 36.87
CA ALA A 41 -18.44 15.59 36.24
C ALA A 41 -19.91 15.63 36.70
N CYS A 42 -20.50 14.45 36.97
CA CYS A 42 -21.87 14.33 37.46
C CYS A 42 -22.05 14.86 38.88
N ARG A 43 -20.96 15.14 39.62
CA ARG A 43 -20.99 15.58 41.03
C ARG A 43 -20.71 17.07 41.20
N ASP A 44 -20.49 17.81 40.11
CA ASP A 44 -20.12 19.23 40.16
C ASP A 44 -21.31 20.17 40.48
N GLY A 45 -22.54 19.63 40.52
CA GLY A 45 -23.77 20.40 40.81
C GLY A 45 -24.12 21.45 39.76
N SER A 46 -23.51 21.39 38.59
CA SER A 46 -23.75 22.30 37.48
C SER A 46 -24.82 21.76 36.53
N GLY A 47 -25.40 22.65 35.72
CA GLY A 47 -26.32 22.23 34.66
C GLY A 47 -25.70 21.27 33.64
N ILE A 48 -24.37 21.36 33.41
CA ILE A 48 -23.65 20.42 32.55
C ILE A 48 -23.48 19.07 33.24
N GLY A 49 -23.15 19.04 34.55
CA GLY A 49 -23.11 17.81 35.34
C GLY A 49 -24.46 17.09 35.40
N SER A 50 -25.57 17.83 35.43
CA SER A 50 -26.93 17.27 35.34
C SER A 50 -27.21 16.62 33.97
N LEU A 51 -26.65 17.15 32.87
CA LEU A 51 -26.73 16.52 31.54
C LEU A 51 -25.87 15.26 31.44
N TYR A 52 -24.65 15.28 32.00
CA TYR A 52 -23.80 14.08 32.13
C TYR A 52 -24.54 12.95 32.85
N TRP A 53 -25.14 13.28 34.00
CA TRP A 53 -25.93 12.34 34.79
C TRP A 53 -27.15 11.80 34.02
N LEU A 54 -27.87 12.68 33.31
CA LEU A 54 -29.01 12.27 32.48
C LEU A 54 -28.61 11.30 31.35
N LEU A 55 -27.53 11.59 30.63
CA LEU A 55 -27.07 10.75 29.51
C LEU A 55 -26.52 9.39 29.98
N TYR A 56 -25.90 9.32 31.16
CA TYR A 56 -25.53 8.02 31.74
C TYR A 56 -26.73 7.25 32.28
N LYS A 57 -27.78 7.93 32.77
CA LYS A 57 -29.06 7.27 33.06
C LYS A 57 -29.70 6.70 31.81
N GLU A 58 -29.69 7.44 30.71
CA GLU A 58 -30.17 6.95 29.41
C GLU A 58 -29.36 5.75 28.94
N HIS A 59 -28.03 5.82 29.03
CA HIS A 59 -27.17 4.68 28.75
C HIS A 59 -27.60 3.44 29.57
N ASN A 60 -27.73 3.57 30.89
CA ASN A 60 -28.10 2.44 31.74
C ASN A 60 -29.52 1.92 31.46
N ARG A 61 -30.48 2.81 31.18
CA ARG A 61 -31.84 2.43 30.76
C ARG A 61 -31.80 1.63 29.45
N LEU A 62 -31.03 2.08 28.47
CA LEU A 62 -30.83 1.37 27.22
C LEU A 62 -30.16 0.01 27.44
N ILE A 63 -29.23 -0.12 28.39
CA ILE A 63 -28.66 -1.43 28.75
C ILE A 63 -29.74 -2.34 29.33
N ASP A 64 -30.58 -1.86 30.25
CA ASP A 64 -31.69 -2.63 30.82
C ASP A 64 -32.64 -3.10 29.72
N ASP A 65 -33.07 -2.19 28.84
CA ASP A 65 -34.00 -2.48 27.75
C ASP A 65 -33.38 -3.41 26.69
N LEU A 66 -32.14 -3.17 26.28
CA LEU A 66 -31.43 -4.01 25.30
C LEU A 66 -31.06 -5.38 25.87
N SER A 67 -30.73 -5.48 27.16
CA SER A 67 -30.43 -6.77 27.79
C SER A 67 -31.68 -7.63 28.00
N ALA A 68 -32.83 -7.00 28.30
CA ALA A 68 -34.12 -7.66 28.33
C ALA A 68 -34.56 -8.13 26.93
N LEU A 69 -34.26 -7.32 25.91
CA LEU A 69 -34.58 -7.62 24.52
C LEU A 69 -33.65 -8.68 23.91
N ASN A 70 -32.36 -8.66 24.30
CA ASN A 70 -31.28 -9.49 23.76
C ASN A 70 -30.48 -10.18 24.88
N PRO A 71 -31.00 -11.27 25.47
CA PRO A 71 -30.37 -11.95 26.62
C PRO A 71 -28.97 -12.51 26.34
N ASN A 72 -28.62 -12.71 25.07
CA ASN A 72 -27.36 -13.33 24.63
C ASN A 72 -26.22 -12.31 24.41
N TRP A 73 -26.48 -11.00 24.55
CA TRP A 73 -25.43 -10.00 24.35
C TRP A 73 -24.47 -9.97 25.53
N SER A 74 -23.16 -9.88 25.23
CA SER A 74 -22.15 -9.63 26.26
C SER A 74 -22.30 -8.20 26.80
N GLY A 75 -21.88 -7.97 28.05
CA GLY A 75 -21.85 -6.62 28.63
C GLY A 75 -21.01 -5.64 27.80
N GLU A 76 -20.01 -6.13 27.06
CA GLU A 76 -19.25 -5.28 26.14
C GLU A 76 -20.05 -4.86 24.91
N ARG A 77 -20.82 -5.78 24.30
CA ARG A 77 -21.69 -5.46 23.15
C ARG A 77 -22.79 -4.49 23.58
N LEU A 78 -23.42 -4.74 24.73
CA LEU A 78 -24.45 -3.86 25.29
C LEU A 78 -23.90 -2.44 25.51
N PHE A 79 -22.72 -2.31 26.13
CA PHE A 79 -22.07 -1.01 26.35
C PHE A 79 -21.81 -0.25 25.04
N LEU A 80 -21.26 -0.92 24.03
CA LEU A 80 -20.92 -0.28 22.76
C LEU A 80 -22.18 0.15 21.98
N GLU A 81 -23.23 -0.67 21.98
CA GLU A 81 -24.50 -0.33 21.32
C GLU A 81 -25.23 0.80 22.05
N ALA A 82 -25.31 0.76 23.38
CA ALA A 82 -25.89 1.85 24.17
C ALA A 82 -25.09 3.15 23.96
N ALA A 83 -23.76 3.09 23.94
CA ALA A 83 -22.91 4.25 23.65
C ALA A 83 -23.17 4.81 22.23
N LYS A 84 -23.32 3.93 21.23
CA LYS A 84 -23.64 4.31 19.84
C LYS A 84 -25.00 5.01 19.75
N ILE A 85 -26.03 4.49 20.43
CA ILE A 85 -27.37 5.08 20.48
C ILE A 85 -27.32 6.46 21.14
N VAL A 86 -26.73 6.58 22.34
CA VAL A 86 -26.63 7.86 23.06
C VAL A 86 -25.87 8.90 22.24
N SER A 87 -24.78 8.53 21.56
CA SER A 87 -24.06 9.45 20.67
C SER A 87 -24.94 9.91 19.49
N ALA A 88 -25.76 9.01 18.92
CA ALA A 88 -26.71 9.37 17.87
C ALA A 88 -27.84 10.29 18.36
N GLU A 89 -28.34 10.09 19.58
CA GLU A 89 -29.33 10.97 20.22
C GLU A 89 -28.75 12.38 20.43
N VAL A 90 -27.52 12.48 20.94
CA VAL A 90 -26.82 13.76 21.08
C VAL A 90 -26.66 14.46 19.73
N GLN A 91 -26.23 13.73 18.69
CA GLN A 91 -26.13 14.26 17.33
C GLN A 91 -27.50 14.75 16.81
N HIS A 92 -28.55 13.95 16.97
CA HIS A 92 -29.89 14.26 16.50
C HIS A 92 -30.47 15.49 17.22
N ILE A 93 -30.48 15.50 18.55
CA ILE A 93 -30.99 16.60 19.38
C ILE A 93 -30.24 17.89 19.06
N THR A 94 -28.91 17.82 18.90
CA THR A 94 -28.09 18.99 18.58
C THR A 94 -28.54 19.63 17.26
N TYR A 95 -28.70 18.85 16.19
CA TYR A 95 -29.04 19.40 14.86
C TYR A 95 -30.54 19.67 14.68
N ASN A 96 -31.41 18.93 15.36
CA ASN A 96 -32.85 19.03 15.24
C ASN A 96 -33.44 20.14 16.14
N GLU A 97 -32.90 20.33 17.34
CA GLU A 97 -33.47 21.25 18.34
C GLU A 97 -32.56 22.43 18.67
N PHE A 98 -31.28 22.18 18.95
CA PHE A 98 -30.36 23.21 19.45
C PHE A 98 -29.90 24.17 18.33
N LEU A 99 -29.36 23.64 17.22
CA LEU A 99 -28.86 24.45 16.10
C LEU A 99 -29.91 25.37 15.49
N PRO A 100 -31.19 24.97 15.32
CA PRO A 100 -32.22 25.87 14.82
C PRO A 100 -32.48 27.13 15.65
N ILE A 101 -32.18 27.08 16.95
CA ILE A 101 -32.35 28.21 17.87
C ILE A 101 -31.15 29.15 17.78
N ILE A 102 -29.94 28.60 17.71
CA ILE A 102 -28.70 29.42 17.69
C ILE A 102 -28.30 29.90 16.29
N LEU A 103 -28.81 29.28 15.21
CA LEU A 103 -28.51 29.63 13.80
C LEU A 103 -29.74 30.18 13.07
N ALA A 104 -30.61 30.94 13.75
CA ALA A 104 -31.95 31.26 13.26
C ALA A 104 -31.97 31.99 11.90
N GLN A 105 -30.90 32.72 11.54
CA GLN A 105 -30.84 33.58 10.36
C GLN A 105 -29.92 33.11 9.22
N VAL A 106 -29.33 31.91 9.33
CA VAL A 106 -28.39 31.39 8.33
C VAL A 106 -29.09 30.48 7.33
N GLU A 107 -29.11 30.88 6.04
CA GLU A 107 -29.68 30.07 4.94
C GLU A 107 -28.92 28.74 4.74
N SER A 108 -27.61 28.71 5.05
CA SER A 108 -26.75 27.52 4.95
C SER A 108 -26.74 26.67 6.22
N ARG A 109 -27.88 26.50 6.90
CA ARG A 109 -27.96 25.68 8.12
C ARG A 109 -27.72 24.19 7.80
N PRO A 110 -26.97 23.44 8.62
CA PRO A 110 -26.86 22.00 8.48
C PRO A 110 -28.18 21.31 8.86
N ASN A 111 -29.05 21.07 7.88
CA ASN A 111 -30.35 20.43 8.11
C ASN A 111 -30.25 18.89 8.03
N LEU A 112 -30.90 18.21 8.96
CA LEU A 112 -31.06 16.75 8.93
C LEU A 112 -31.91 16.29 7.75
N ILE A 113 -31.71 15.05 7.31
CA ILE A 113 -32.56 14.47 6.26
C ILE A 113 -33.82 13.87 6.90
N GLN A 114 -34.97 14.07 6.25
CA GLN A 114 -36.25 13.62 6.79
C GLN A 114 -36.43 12.11 6.70
N ASN A 115 -35.95 11.48 5.61
CA ASN A 115 -36.08 10.05 5.34
C ASN A 115 -34.82 9.50 4.64
N GLY A 116 -34.55 8.21 4.80
CA GLY A 116 -33.43 7.53 4.15
C GLY A 116 -32.07 7.79 4.81
N PHE A 117 -30.99 7.64 4.04
CA PHE A 117 -29.61 7.81 4.49
C PHE A 117 -28.95 9.05 3.87
N SER A 118 -27.97 9.61 4.57
CA SER A 118 -27.15 10.73 4.11
C SER A 118 -26.00 10.22 3.25
N THR A 119 -25.77 10.88 2.11
CA THR A 119 -24.62 10.64 1.21
C THR A 119 -23.60 11.77 1.24
N ASN A 120 -23.72 12.69 2.20
CA ASN A 120 -22.92 13.92 2.26
C ASN A 120 -21.55 13.74 2.93
N TYR A 121 -21.20 12.51 3.34
CA TYR A 121 -19.88 12.21 3.89
C TYR A 121 -18.79 12.33 2.81
N SER A 122 -17.67 12.96 3.15
CA SER A 122 -16.49 13.02 2.28
C SER A 122 -15.20 12.95 3.09
N SER A 123 -14.34 11.98 2.76
CA SER A 123 -12.99 11.87 3.34
C SER A 123 -12.04 13.02 2.94
N ALA A 124 -12.44 13.86 1.99
CA ALA A 124 -11.69 15.06 1.60
C ALA A 124 -11.90 16.24 2.57
N VAL A 125 -12.97 16.22 3.37
CA VAL A 125 -13.26 17.24 4.38
C VAL A 125 -12.39 16.96 5.61
N ARG A 126 -11.53 17.91 5.97
CA ARG A 126 -10.70 17.81 7.18
C ARG A 126 -11.53 18.15 8.41
N SER A 127 -11.90 17.14 9.18
CA SER A 127 -12.61 17.28 10.44
C SER A 127 -11.71 17.90 11.51
N GLY A 128 -12.24 18.88 12.24
CA GLY A 128 -11.55 19.60 13.30
C GLY A 128 -12.33 20.82 13.74
N THR A 129 -12.08 21.30 14.95
CA THR A 129 -12.68 22.54 15.46
C THR A 129 -11.88 23.73 14.96
N TYR A 130 -12.51 24.63 14.20
CA TYR A 130 -11.96 25.93 13.85
C TYR A 130 -11.64 26.69 15.14
N LEU A 131 -10.42 27.21 15.23
CA LEU A 131 -9.90 27.87 16.42
C LEU A 131 -10.76 29.09 16.77
N GLU A 132 -11.27 29.76 15.76
CA GLU A 132 -12.09 30.97 15.84
C GLU A 132 -13.49 30.65 16.38
N THR A 133 -14.08 29.54 15.95
CA THR A 133 -15.35 29.05 16.51
C THR A 133 -15.18 28.65 17.97
N ALA A 134 -14.09 27.94 18.30
CA ALA A 134 -13.79 27.50 19.67
C ALA A 134 -13.57 28.67 20.64
N LEU A 135 -12.86 29.71 20.21
CA LEU A 135 -12.42 30.81 21.07
C LEU A 135 -13.30 32.07 20.99
N ALA A 136 -14.23 32.15 20.03
CA ALA A 136 -15.19 33.24 19.94
C ALA A 136 -16.64 32.78 20.13
N SER A 137 -17.21 32.06 19.15
CA SER A 137 -18.64 31.74 19.14
C SER A 137 -19.07 30.85 20.32
N LEU A 138 -18.33 29.77 20.60
CA LEU A 138 -18.64 28.86 21.70
C LEU A 138 -18.40 29.51 23.07
N VAL A 139 -17.33 30.30 23.22
CA VAL A 139 -17.06 31.06 24.45
C VAL A 139 -18.20 32.03 24.76
N LEU A 140 -18.70 32.77 23.76
CA LEU A 140 -19.79 33.72 23.97
C LEU A 140 -21.08 33.02 24.42
N LEU A 141 -21.38 31.83 23.89
CA LEU A 141 -22.53 31.03 24.33
C LEU A 141 -22.44 30.61 25.80
N THR A 142 -21.25 30.38 26.36
CA THR A 142 -21.11 30.07 27.80
C THR A 142 -21.47 31.24 28.72
N THR A 143 -21.54 32.47 28.20
CA THR A 143 -21.87 33.66 28.99
C THR A 143 -23.36 33.91 29.19
N ILE A 144 -24.23 33.09 28.59
CA ILE A 144 -25.69 33.23 28.68
C ILE A 144 -26.25 32.64 29.99
N THR A 145 -25.41 31.99 30.79
CA THR A 145 -25.81 31.33 32.04
C THR A 145 -26.21 32.37 33.11
N PRO A 146 -27.45 32.31 33.64
CA PRO A 146 -27.90 33.17 34.72
C PRO A 146 -27.07 32.98 36.01
N PRO A 147 -26.80 34.06 36.78
CA PRO A 147 -26.06 33.98 38.05
C PRO A 147 -26.67 33.00 39.07
N THR A 148 -27.98 32.80 39.03
CA THR A 148 -28.72 31.86 39.88
C THR A 148 -28.30 30.41 39.64
N LEU A 149 -28.03 30.02 38.40
CA LEU A 149 -27.54 28.68 38.04
C LEU A 149 -26.04 28.52 38.30
N VAL A 150 -25.27 29.63 38.29
CA VAL A 150 -23.86 29.63 38.68
C VAL A 150 -23.70 29.47 40.20
N SER A 151 -24.56 30.10 41.01
CA SER A 151 -24.49 30.03 42.48
C SER A 151 -24.85 28.66 43.08
N MET A 152 -25.57 27.80 42.34
CA MET A 152 -25.92 26.44 42.79
C MET A 152 -24.70 25.49 42.80
N THR A 153 -23.62 25.84 42.09
CA THR A 153 -22.39 25.02 41.95
C THR A 153 -21.49 24.95 43.20
N VAL A 154 -21.76 25.69 44.28
CA VAL A 154 -20.83 25.85 45.43
C VAL A 154 -21.30 25.22 46.75
N SER A 155 -22.45 24.54 46.81
CA SER A 155 -22.90 23.95 48.09
C SER A 155 -22.43 22.51 48.31
N ASN A 156 -21.48 22.33 49.22
CA ASN A 156 -21.09 21.05 49.83
C ASN A 156 -22.32 20.42 50.52
N ARG A 157 -23.02 19.49 49.88
CA ARG A 157 -24.13 18.73 50.47
C ARG A 157 -23.87 17.22 50.35
N ASN A 158 -24.34 16.48 51.36
CA ASN A 158 -24.07 15.06 51.55
C ASN A 158 -24.56 14.21 50.35
N VAL A 159 -23.75 13.20 50.02
CA VAL A 159 -23.80 12.28 48.86
C VAL A 159 -25.07 11.39 48.80
N SER A 160 -25.97 11.46 49.79
CA SER A 160 -27.15 10.58 49.87
C SER A 160 -28.37 11.06 49.08
N ASP A 161 -28.32 12.22 48.42
CA ASP A 161 -29.47 12.83 47.71
C ASP A 161 -29.09 13.41 46.33
N VAL A 162 -28.11 12.80 45.66
CA VAL A 162 -27.57 13.29 44.37
C VAL A 162 -28.67 13.37 43.29
N ASP A 163 -29.56 12.38 43.23
CA ASP A 163 -30.63 12.32 42.24
C ASP A 163 -31.65 13.47 42.37
N SER A 164 -32.01 13.88 43.60
CA SER A 164 -32.94 14.99 43.82
C SER A 164 -32.28 16.34 43.52
N THR A 165 -31.01 16.52 43.91
CA THR A 165 -30.26 17.75 43.61
C THR A 165 -30.00 17.97 42.12
N MET A 166 -29.70 16.91 41.36
CA MET A 166 -29.55 16.98 39.91
C MET A 166 -30.88 17.26 39.21
N LEU A 167 -31.96 16.64 39.69
CA LEU A 167 -33.31 16.90 39.19
C LEU A 167 -33.73 18.36 39.42
N ASP A 168 -33.49 18.90 40.62
CA ASP A 168 -33.80 20.30 40.95
C ASP A 168 -32.98 21.28 40.10
N SER A 169 -31.68 20.99 39.90
CA SER A 169 -30.79 21.78 39.02
C SER A 169 -31.30 21.78 37.58
N LEU A 170 -31.69 20.61 37.06
CA LEU A 170 -32.22 20.46 35.71
C LEU A 170 -33.56 21.18 35.53
N ILE A 171 -34.51 21.04 36.47
CA ILE A 171 -35.79 21.76 36.46
C ILE A 171 -35.58 23.28 36.55
N SER A 172 -34.63 23.73 37.38
CA SER A 172 -34.28 25.15 37.48
C SER A 172 -33.72 25.68 36.17
N SER A 173 -33.01 24.86 35.39
CA SER A 173 -32.46 25.25 34.08
C SER A 173 -33.56 25.50 33.02
N PHE A 174 -34.68 24.77 33.09
CA PHE A 174 -35.81 24.93 32.16
C PHE A 174 -36.66 26.17 32.44
N THR A 175 -36.74 26.56 33.71
CA THR A 175 -37.61 27.64 34.18
C THR A 175 -36.90 28.99 34.21
N THR A 176 -35.56 29.00 34.20
CA THR A 176 -34.76 30.22 34.26
C THR A 176 -34.43 30.72 32.84
N PRO A 177 -34.79 31.96 32.45
CA PRO A 177 -34.47 32.49 31.13
C PRO A 177 -32.97 32.65 30.94
N ALA A 178 -32.46 32.24 29.78
CA ALA A 178 -31.09 32.54 29.37
C ALA A 178 -30.86 34.06 29.34
N GLN A 179 -29.69 34.51 29.78
CA GLN A 179 -29.29 35.90 29.68
C GLN A 179 -28.79 36.22 28.26
N LEU A 180 -28.85 37.49 27.90
CA LEU A 180 -28.15 37.99 26.73
C LEU A 180 -26.63 37.79 26.95
N PRO A 181 -25.89 37.21 25.97
CA PRO A 181 -24.46 37.04 26.11
C PRO A 181 -23.75 38.33 26.52
N ASN A 182 -22.91 38.25 27.55
CA ASN A 182 -22.20 39.37 28.15
C ASN A 182 -20.80 38.95 28.58
N LEU A 183 -19.78 39.62 28.05
CA LEU A 183 -18.37 39.31 28.36
C LEU A 183 -17.94 39.74 29.78
N ARG A 184 -18.73 40.55 30.51
CA ARG A 184 -18.38 41.01 31.86
C ARG A 184 -18.35 39.89 32.91
N SER A 185 -19.04 38.78 32.67
CA SER A 185 -19.10 37.62 33.57
C SER A 185 -17.94 36.63 33.38
N PHE A 186 -17.06 36.84 32.40
CA PHE A 186 -15.97 35.93 32.06
C PHE A 186 -14.60 36.65 32.12
N ASN A 187 -13.71 36.22 33.01
CA ASN A 187 -12.33 36.73 33.10
C ASN A 187 -11.47 36.11 31.99
N LEU A 188 -11.53 36.65 30.77
CA LEU A 188 -10.56 36.32 29.73
C LEU A 188 -9.22 37.02 30.02
N PRO A 189 -8.07 36.32 29.94
CA PRO A 189 -6.77 36.97 30.03
C PRO A 189 -6.63 38.05 28.94
N ASN A 190 -6.17 39.25 29.31
CA ASN A 190 -5.93 40.33 28.34
C ASN A 190 -5.06 39.83 27.17
N GLY A 191 -5.54 39.98 25.93
CA GLY A 191 -4.81 39.57 24.71
C GLY A 191 -4.98 38.10 24.28
N PHE A 192 -5.95 37.37 24.85
CA PHE A 192 -6.16 35.93 24.58
C PHE A 192 -6.38 35.59 23.08
N SER A 193 -7.13 36.39 22.31
CA SER A 193 -7.32 36.14 20.86
C SER A 193 -6.08 36.45 20.02
N ARG A 194 -5.39 37.56 20.32
CA ARG A 194 -4.20 38.01 19.56
C ARG A 194 -2.98 37.12 19.77
N THR A 195 -2.78 36.61 20.99
CA THR A 195 -1.67 35.70 21.31
C THR A 195 -1.83 34.30 20.71
N LYS A 196 -3.04 33.96 20.22
CA LYS A 196 -3.39 32.66 19.64
C LYS A 196 -3.51 32.69 18.11
N GLY A 197 -3.31 33.85 17.48
CA GLY A 197 -3.26 33.99 16.02
C GLY A 197 -4.62 34.00 15.32
N ILE A 198 -5.70 34.35 16.03
CA ILE A 198 -7.05 34.50 15.44
C ILE A 198 -7.07 35.77 14.55
N GLY A 199 -7.70 35.67 13.37
CA GLY A 199 -7.90 36.80 12.46
C GLY A 199 -8.72 37.94 13.08
N ASN A 200 -8.71 39.12 12.45
CA ASN A 200 -9.53 40.23 12.91
C ASN A 200 -11.00 40.04 12.53
N TYR A 201 -11.90 40.78 13.20
CA TYR A 201 -13.34 40.71 13.00
C TYR A 201 -13.77 40.98 11.54
N VAL A 202 -13.11 41.91 10.85
CA VAL A 202 -13.43 42.31 9.48
C VAL A 202 -13.14 41.18 8.48
N ASP A 203 -12.07 40.41 8.68
CA ASP A 203 -11.75 39.26 7.83
C ASP A 203 -12.87 38.21 7.86
N PHE A 204 -13.51 37.98 9.01
CA PHE A 204 -14.63 37.05 9.13
C PHE A 204 -15.93 37.61 8.58
N ILE A 205 -16.17 38.93 8.64
CA ILE A 205 -17.27 39.54 7.90
C ILE A 205 -17.08 39.30 6.40
N ARG A 206 -15.85 39.50 5.89
CA ARG A 206 -15.52 39.27 4.48
C ARG A 206 -15.76 37.81 4.11
N GLU A 207 -15.37 36.87 4.96
CA GLU A 207 -15.56 35.44 4.73
C GLU A 207 -17.03 34.99 4.78
N CYS A 208 -17.86 35.66 5.59
CA CYS A 208 -19.26 35.28 5.81
C CYS A 208 -20.25 36.01 4.89
N THR A 209 -19.93 37.23 4.46
CA THR A 209 -20.86 38.09 3.70
C THR A 209 -20.28 38.58 2.38
N SER A 210 -19.00 38.29 2.08
CA SER A 210 -18.25 38.85 0.95
C SER A 210 -18.20 40.38 0.93
N GLN A 211 -18.48 41.04 2.05
CA GLN A 211 -18.39 42.49 2.20
C GLN A 211 -17.00 42.88 2.70
N ASP A 212 -16.42 43.90 2.09
CA ASP A 212 -15.13 44.46 2.49
C ASP A 212 -15.36 45.76 3.26
N ILE A 213 -14.92 45.80 4.53
CA ILE A 213 -15.17 46.90 5.45
C ILE A 213 -13.86 47.59 5.79
N ASN A 214 -13.75 48.87 5.47
CA ASN A 214 -12.52 49.65 5.68
C ASN A 214 -12.71 50.84 6.61
N LYS A 215 -13.95 51.13 7.03
CA LYS A 215 -14.30 52.26 7.92
C LYS A 215 -15.29 51.87 9.00
N PHE A 216 -15.20 52.49 10.17
CA PHE A 216 -16.10 52.20 11.30
C PHE A 216 -17.57 52.52 10.97
N GLU A 217 -17.86 53.47 10.08
CA GLU A 217 -19.22 53.79 9.65
C GLU A 217 -19.88 52.65 8.86
N GLU A 218 -19.09 51.79 8.22
CA GLU A 218 -19.53 50.67 7.39
C GLU A 218 -19.96 49.44 8.21
N LEU A 219 -19.67 49.41 9.53
CA LEU A 219 -20.12 48.38 10.48
C LEU A 219 -21.63 48.51 10.79
N ARG A 220 -22.47 48.34 9.77
CA ARG A 220 -23.93 48.54 9.84
C ARG A 220 -24.62 47.64 10.85
N ASN A 221 -24.03 46.47 11.09
CA ASN A 221 -24.52 45.51 12.07
C ASN A 221 -24.17 45.88 13.51
N ILE A 222 -23.45 46.97 13.81
CA ILE A 222 -23.16 47.41 15.18
C ILE A 222 -23.96 48.69 15.50
N HIS A 223 -24.39 48.87 16.76
CA HIS A 223 -25.10 50.10 17.18
C HIS A 223 -24.21 51.34 17.01
N LYS A 224 -24.82 52.51 16.79
CA LYS A 224 -24.07 53.75 16.54
C LYS A 224 -23.19 54.15 17.73
N GLU A 225 -23.67 53.93 18.95
CA GLU A 225 -22.94 54.23 20.19
C GLU A 225 -21.72 53.33 20.35
N ASP A 226 -21.88 52.02 20.11
CA ASP A 226 -20.77 51.06 20.16
C ASP A 226 -19.74 51.30 19.05
N ARG A 227 -20.16 51.75 17.86
CA ARG A 227 -19.22 52.16 16.81
C ARG A 227 -18.36 53.35 17.22
N LEU A 228 -18.95 54.35 17.89
CA LEU A 228 -18.21 55.49 18.41
C LEU A 228 -17.24 55.05 19.51
N LEU A 229 -17.64 54.11 20.37
CA LEU A 229 -16.77 53.53 21.39
C LEU A 229 -15.60 52.76 20.75
N LEU A 230 -15.85 51.93 19.74
CA LEU A 230 -14.80 51.22 19.00
C LEU A 230 -13.83 52.19 18.32
N GLN A 231 -14.30 53.31 17.76
CA GLN A 231 -13.46 54.38 17.21
C GLN A 231 -12.53 55.02 18.25
N THR A 232 -12.92 55.04 19.54
CA THR A 232 -12.05 55.53 20.62
C THR A 232 -11.04 54.49 21.11
N LEU A 233 -11.34 53.20 20.94
CA LEU A 233 -10.54 52.09 21.47
C LEU A 233 -9.56 51.51 20.44
N TYR A 234 -9.91 51.50 19.15
CA TYR A 234 -9.14 50.90 18.05
C TYR A 234 -8.72 51.97 17.04
N ARG A 235 -7.52 51.86 16.47
CA ARG A 235 -7.02 52.85 15.49
C ARG A 235 -7.64 52.66 14.12
N SER A 236 -7.94 51.41 13.75
CA SER A 236 -8.60 51.05 12.51
C SER A 236 -9.58 49.89 12.73
N VAL A 237 -10.46 49.66 11.76
CA VAL A 237 -11.43 48.54 11.83
C VAL A 237 -10.76 47.17 11.74
N GLU A 238 -9.59 47.06 11.11
CA GLU A 238 -8.86 45.79 11.01
C GLU A 238 -8.20 45.38 12.34
N GLU A 239 -8.17 46.25 13.34
CA GLU A 239 -7.65 45.92 14.68
C GLU A 239 -8.71 45.31 15.61
N ILE A 240 -9.99 45.34 15.24
CA ILE A 240 -11.08 44.85 16.08
C ILE A 240 -10.98 43.32 16.22
N ASP A 241 -10.88 42.84 17.47
CA ASP A 241 -10.81 41.41 17.76
C ASP A 241 -12.15 40.72 17.44
N LEU A 242 -12.12 39.51 16.86
CA LEU A 242 -13.33 38.77 16.46
C LEU A 242 -14.38 38.66 17.57
N LEU A 243 -13.97 38.33 18.81
CA LEU A 243 -14.90 38.20 19.94
C LEU A 243 -15.54 39.54 20.32
N VAL A 244 -14.79 40.64 20.25
CA VAL A 244 -15.28 41.98 20.58
C VAL A 244 -16.25 42.47 19.51
N GLY A 245 -15.87 42.38 18.23
CA GLY A 245 -16.73 42.78 17.11
C GLY A 245 -18.00 41.94 17.04
N GLY A 246 -17.86 40.60 17.11
CA GLY A 246 -18.98 39.67 17.06
C GLY A 246 -19.96 39.81 18.23
N ALA A 247 -19.48 40.15 19.44
CA ALA A 247 -20.36 40.38 20.60
C ALA A 247 -21.17 41.68 20.51
N LEU A 248 -20.67 42.69 19.77
CA LEU A 248 -21.31 44.00 19.58
C LEU A 248 -22.26 44.03 18.37
N GLU A 249 -22.36 42.94 17.60
CA GLU A 249 -23.32 42.83 16.52
C GLU A 249 -24.76 42.87 17.04
N ARG A 250 -25.60 43.61 16.30
CA ARG A 250 -27.04 43.67 16.43
C ARG A 250 -27.58 42.27 16.17
N ARG A 251 -28.38 41.82 17.12
CA ARG A 251 -29.12 40.58 17.04
C ARG A 251 -30.42 40.82 16.29
N GLY A 252 -30.90 39.83 15.57
CA GLY A 252 -32.10 39.94 14.76
C GLY A 252 -33.37 40.06 15.60
N SER A 253 -34.45 40.60 14.99
CA SER A 253 -35.78 40.73 15.61
C SER A 253 -36.53 39.40 15.81
N GLN A 254 -35.88 38.26 15.60
CA GLN A 254 -36.46 36.90 15.60
C GLN A 254 -35.92 36.04 16.77
N GLY A 255 -35.32 36.64 17.80
CA GLY A 255 -34.86 35.91 18.99
C GLY A 255 -33.50 35.21 18.84
N THR A 256 -32.60 35.69 17.95
CA THR A 256 -31.25 35.13 17.81
C THR A 256 -30.36 35.46 19.02
N LEU A 257 -29.58 34.47 19.46
CA LEU A 257 -28.65 34.63 20.57
C LEU A 257 -27.31 35.27 20.16
N LEU A 258 -26.90 35.08 18.90
CA LEU A 258 -25.62 35.54 18.37
C LEU A 258 -25.82 36.53 17.21
N GLY A 259 -24.75 37.26 16.89
CA GLY A 259 -24.68 38.11 15.71
C GLY A 259 -24.41 37.30 14.43
N PRO A 260 -24.73 37.85 13.24
CA PRO A 260 -24.63 37.15 11.95
C PRO A 260 -23.24 36.57 11.65
N THR A 261 -22.14 37.22 12.10
CA THR A 261 -20.79 36.71 11.83
C THR A 261 -20.49 35.47 12.66
N LEU A 262 -20.87 35.46 13.94
CA LEU A 262 -20.66 34.30 14.81
C LEU A 262 -21.59 33.13 14.48
N GLU A 263 -22.83 33.41 14.02
CA GLU A 263 -23.74 32.39 13.49
C GLU A 263 -23.16 31.71 12.24
N CYS A 264 -22.60 32.47 11.30
CA CYS A 264 -21.95 31.93 10.11
C CYS A 264 -20.79 30.98 10.45
N LEU A 265 -19.92 31.36 11.39
CA LEU A 265 -18.78 30.53 11.82
C LEU A 265 -19.24 29.22 12.46
N LEU A 266 -20.29 29.27 13.29
CA LEU A 266 -20.90 28.07 13.87
C LEU A 266 -21.53 27.18 12.80
N ALA A 267 -22.26 27.75 11.84
CA ALA A 267 -22.87 26.99 10.75
C ALA A 267 -21.80 26.24 9.93
N LYS A 268 -20.69 26.90 9.59
CA LYS A 268 -19.55 26.26 8.90
C LYS A 268 -18.92 25.15 9.74
N GLN A 269 -18.74 25.37 11.05
CA GLN A 269 -18.19 24.36 11.95
C GLN A 269 -19.05 23.08 11.98
N PHE A 270 -20.35 23.22 12.20
CA PHE A 270 -21.25 22.06 12.30
C PHE A 270 -21.46 21.38 10.94
N LEU A 271 -21.47 22.13 9.81
CA LEU A 271 -21.43 21.51 8.48
C LEU A 271 -20.19 20.64 8.28
N SER A 272 -19.00 21.14 8.65
CA SER A 272 -17.76 20.38 8.53
C SER A 272 -17.72 19.16 9.43
N ILE A 273 -18.25 19.24 10.66
CA ILE A 273 -18.36 18.10 11.57
C ILE A 273 -19.21 17.00 10.93
N ARG A 274 -20.42 17.33 10.45
CA ARG A 274 -21.31 16.33 9.84
C ARG A 274 -20.75 15.71 8.56
N GLN A 275 -20.14 16.49 7.67
CA GLN A 275 -19.62 15.98 6.39
C GLN A 275 -18.30 15.19 6.54
N GLY A 276 -17.50 15.54 7.55
CA GLY A 276 -16.23 14.87 7.82
C GLY A 276 -16.35 13.69 8.79
N ASP A 277 -17.49 13.50 9.45
CA ASP A 277 -17.75 12.38 10.36
C ASP A 277 -18.24 11.14 9.60
N ARG A 278 -17.38 10.12 9.52
CA ARG A 278 -17.73 8.82 8.93
C ARG A 278 -18.85 8.14 9.71
N PHE A 279 -18.88 8.33 11.03
CA PHE A 279 -19.82 7.71 11.97
C PHE A 279 -21.04 8.58 12.26
N TRP A 280 -21.27 9.62 11.44
CA TRP A 280 -22.51 10.39 11.50
C TRP A 280 -23.72 9.47 11.39
N TYR A 281 -24.66 9.57 12.35
CA TYR A 281 -25.70 8.56 12.54
C TYR A 281 -26.59 8.33 11.30
N GLU A 282 -26.77 9.32 10.42
CA GLU A 282 -27.58 9.18 9.20
C GLU A 282 -26.84 8.52 8.02
N ASN A 283 -25.53 8.25 8.11
CA ASN A 283 -24.74 7.71 7.00
C ASN A 283 -25.09 6.24 6.70
N ASP A 284 -25.01 5.85 5.42
CA ASP A 284 -25.11 4.45 4.98
C ASP A 284 -23.71 3.85 4.73
N LEU A 285 -22.97 3.64 5.82
CA LEU A 285 -21.63 3.05 5.79
C LEU A 285 -21.56 1.83 6.73
N PRO A 286 -22.08 0.65 6.31
CA PRO A 286 -21.98 -0.59 7.08
C PRO A 286 -20.51 -0.96 7.40
N PRO A 287 -20.23 -1.62 8.54
CA PRO A 287 -21.17 -2.09 9.56
C PRO A 287 -21.58 -1.02 10.59
N ALA A 288 -21.12 0.23 10.43
CA ALA A 288 -21.31 1.27 11.44
C ALA A 288 -22.67 2.00 11.37
N SER A 289 -23.43 1.83 10.30
CA SER A 289 -24.73 2.48 10.10
C SER A 289 -25.84 1.92 10.99
N PHE A 290 -26.89 2.72 11.22
CA PHE A 290 -28.15 2.24 11.78
C PHE A 290 -29.07 1.72 10.67
N THR A 291 -29.95 0.77 10.97
CA THR A 291 -30.97 0.34 10.00
C THR A 291 -31.99 1.46 9.74
N LYS A 292 -32.78 1.36 8.66
CA LYS A 292 -33.86 2.33 8.39
C LYS A 292 -34.89 2.39 9.52
N GLY A 293 -35.16 1.25 10.17
CA GLY A 293 -36.05 1.17 11.33
C GLY A 293 -35.46 1.91 12.53
N GLN A 294 -34.21 1.61 12.87
CA GLN A 294 -33.48 2.29 13.94
C GLN A 294 -33.38 3.81 13.72
N LEU A 295 -33.10 4.25 12.48
CA LEU A 295 -33.10 5.68 12.14
C LEU A 295 -34.48 6.33 12.29
N THR A 296 -35.55 5.59 12.02
CA THR A 296 -36.90 6.10 12.20
C THR A 296 -37.22 6.32 13.67
N GLU A 297 -36.74 5.45 14.56
CA GLU A 297 -36.87 5.66 16.02
C GLU A 297 -35.99 6.81 16.51
N LEU A 298 -34.71 6.86 16.11
CA LEU A 298 -33.79 7.93 16.49
C LEU A 298 -34.27 9.33 16.07
N ARG A 299 -34.97 9.44 14.93
CA ARG A 299 -35.54 10.71 14.44
C ARG A 299 -36.74 11.23 15.23
N LYS A 300 -37.33 10.41 16.12
CA LYS A 300 -38.44 10.82 16.99
C LYS A 300 -37.94 11.44 18.30
N ILE A 301 -36.67 11.20 18.64
CA ILE A 301 -36.11 11.55 19.94
C ILE A 301 -36.04 13.05 20.09
N THR A 302 -36.51 13.51 21.25
CA THR A 302 -36.37 14.88 21.69
C THR A 302 -35.69 14.90 23.05
N LEU A 303 -35.03 16.00 23.40
CA LEU A 303 -34.45 16.13 24.72
C LEU A 303 -35.53 16.04 25.81
N SER A 304 -36.74 16.55 25.54
CA SER A 304 -37.90 16.43 26.45
C SER A 304 -38.34 14.98 26.68
N GLY A 305 -38.30 14.14 25.64
CA GLY A 305 -38.59 12.71 25.73
C GLY A 305 -37.53 11.97 26.55
N LEU A 306 -36.24 12.22 26.26
CA LEU A 306 -35.13 11.62 27.01
C LEU A 306 -35.20 11.97 28.50
N ILE A 307 -35.58 13.20 28.84
CA ILE A 307 -35.83 13.62 30.23
C ILE A 307 -37.00 12.85 30.85
N CYS A 308 -38.13 12.70 30.17
CA CYS A 308 -39.30 11.97 30.68
C CYS A 308 -39.04 10.47 30.89
N GLU A 309 -38.25 9.83 30.02
CA GLU A 309 -37.94 8.40 30.12
C GLU A 309 -37.01 8.09 31.30
N ASN A 310 -36.05 8.98 31.57
CA ASN A 310 -35.04 8.75 32.61
C ASN A 310 -35.41 9.33 33.97
N LEU A 311 -36.27 10.35 34.00
CA LEU A 311 -36.66 11.07 35.21
C LEU A 311 -38.14 10.90 35.47
N ARG A 312 -38.51 10.72 36.74
CA ARG A 312 -39.92 10.56 37.17
C ARG A 312 -40.71 11.87 37.17
N LEU A 313 -40.65 12.62 36.08
CA LEU A 313 -41.41 13.85 35.88
C LEU A 313 -42.82 13.54 35.38
N GLN A 314 -43.80 14.32 35.81
CA GLN A 314 -45.18 14.17 35.33
C GLN A 314 -45.43 14.97 34.06
N ASN A 315 -44.86 16.16 33.95
CA ASN A 315 -45.10 17.05 32.81
C ASN A 315 -43.83 17.83 32.44
N ILE A 316 -43.65 18.09 31.14
CA ILE A 316 -42.55 18.90 30.59
C ILE A 316 -43.00 19.62 29.32
N GLN A 317 -42.37 20.74 28.98
CA GLN A 317 -42.58 21.40 27.70
C GLN A 317 -41.86 20.65 26.55
N PRO A 318 -42.48 20.47 25.37
CA PRO A 318 -41.88 19.72 24.26
C PRO A 318 -40.59 20.31 23.70
N LYS A 319 -40.40 21.64 23.75
CA LYS A 319 -39.17 22.32 23.30
C LYS A 319 -38.41 22.85 24.51
N VAL A 320 -37.55 22.01 25.10
CA VAL A 320 -36.84 22.33 26.35
C VAL A 320 -35.82 23.47 26.24
N PHE A 321 -35.32 23.75 25.04
CA PHE A 321 -34.45 24.90 24.78
C PHE A 321 -35.22 26.24 24.69
N VAL A 322 -36.56 26.20 24.75
CA VAL A 322 -37.42 27.39 24.70
C VAL A 322 -38.22 27.43 26.01
N GLN A 323 -38.40 28.61 26.59
CA GLN A 323 -39.20 28.74 27.80
C GLN A 323 -40.66 28.34 27.57
N GLU A 324 -41.31 27.88 28.64
CA GLU A 324 -42.74 27.65 28.65
C GLU A 324 -43.52 28.94 28.34
N ASP A 325 -44.61 28.83 27.59
CA ASP A 325 -45.59 29.91 27.43
C ASP A 325 -46.72 29.76 28.47
N PRO A 326 -46.76 30.61 29.53
CA PRO A 326 -47.74 30.48 30.61
C PRO A 326 -49.15 30.99 30.26
N PHE A 327 -49.34 31.71 29.14
CA PHE A 327 -50.61 32.38 28.81
C PHE A 327 -51.60 31.53 27.99
N LEU A 328 -51.20 30.34 27.55
CA LEU A 328 -51.97 29.52 26.58
C LEU A 328 -52.48 28.18 27.16
N LYS A 329 -52.92 28.17 28.42
CA LYS A 329 -53.70 27.06 29.02
C LYS A 329 -55.16 26.94 28.50
N ILE A 330 -55.62 27.84 27.64
CA ILE A 330 -57.01 27.92 27.17
C ILE A 330 -57.13 27.41 25.72
N ILE A 331 -57.90 26.35 25.56
CA ILE A 331 -58.22 25.66 24.30
C ILE A 331 -58.94 26.60 23.33
N ILE A 332 -58.31 26.99 22.21
CA ILE A 332 -59.00 27.34 20.95
C ILE A 332 -58.22 26.80 19.74
N TYR A 333 -58.94 26.07 18.87
CA TYR A 333 -58.53 25.64 17.54
C TYR A 333 -58.40 26.86 16.61
N ILE A 334 -57.39 26.87 15.73
CA ILE A 334 -57.15 27.77 14.58
C ILE A 334 -55.81 28.56 14.73
N ILE A 335 -54.86 28.25 13.84
CA ILE A 335 -53.48 28.76 13.61
C ILE A 335 -52.33 27.91 14.23
N PRO A 336 -51.44 27.31 13.40
CA PRO A 336 -50.24 26.61 13.82
C PRO A 336 -49.04 27.58 13.82
N PHE A 337 -48.85 28.34 14.89
CA PHE A 337 -47.55 28.90 15.25
C PHE A 337 -47.22 28.41 16.67
N THR A 338 -46.18 27.57 16.73
CA THR A 338 -45.40 27.09 17.88
C THR A 338 -46.02 27.24 19.29
N ARG A 339 -46.68 26.18 19.76
CA ARG A 339 -47.15 26.01 21.15
C ARG A 339 -46.05 25.30 21.96
N ASN A 340 -45.56 25.91 23.05
CA ASN A 340 -44.61 25.28 24.00
C ASN A 340 -45.21 25.24 25.42
N ALA A 341 -46.46 24.79 25.53
CA ALA A 341 -47.11 24.57 26.81
C ALA A 341 -46.65 23.22 27.40
N VAL A 342 -46.61 23.15 28.73
CA VAL A 342 -46.30 21.90 29.45
C VAL A 342 -47.36 20.83 29.13
N VAL A 343 -46.90 19.67 28.69
CA VAL A 343 -47.72 18.48 28.41
C VAL A 343 -47.28 17.33 29.31
N GLY A 344 -48.18 16.36 29.54
CA GLY A 344 -47.81 15.16 30.29
C GLY A 344 -46.76 14.34 29.56
N CYS A 345 -45.85 13.72 30.32
CA CYS A 345 -44.75 12.92 29.75
C CYS A 345 -45.23 11.78 28.84
N GLU A 346 -46.48 11.31 29.02
CA GLU A 346 -47.14 10.32 28.15
C GLU A 346 -47.38 10.79 26.71
N HIS A 347 -47.26 12.09 26.44
CA HIS A 347 -47.37 12.66 25.10
C HIS A 347 -46.01 12.83 24.40
N GLN A 348 -44.90 12.49 25.06
CA GLN A 348 -43.56 12.53 24.47
C GLN A 348 -43.22 11.21 23.77
N ASN A 349 -42.42 11.28 22.71
CA ASN A 349 -41.93 10.08 22.03
C ASN A 349 -40.68 9.58 22.75
N GLY A 350 -40.74 8.34 23.27
CA GLY A 350 -39.58 7.60 23.75
C GLY A 350 -38.90 6.79 22.63
N LEU A 351 -37.65 6.39 22.84
CA LEU A 351 -36.96 5.46 21.95
C LEU A 351 -37.52 4.04 22.17
N SER A 352 -38.18 3.48 21.16
CA SER A 352 -38.46 2.04 21.15
C SER A 352 -37.21 1.27 20.72
N VAL A 353 -36.62 0.52 21.65
CA VAL A 353 -35.48 -0.36 21.35
C VAL A 353 -35.88 -1.60 20.55
N GLU A 354 -37.16 -1.81 20.21
CA GLU A 354 -37.62 -2.99 19.47
C GLU A 354 -36.88 -3.19 18.13
N GLN A 355 -36.45 -2.09 17.50
CA GLN A 355 -35.64 -2.13 16.27
C GLN A 355 -34.17 -2.57 16.48
N TRP A 356 -33.76 -2.76 17.74
CA TRP A 356 -32.48 -3.32 18.17
C TRP A 356 -32.61 -4.74 18.72
N LYS A 357 -33.79 -5.37 18.58
CA LYS A 357 -33.94 -6.79 18.82
C LYS A 357 -33.06 -7.52 17.81
N ASP A 358 -32.03 -8.20 18.29
CA ASP A 358 -31.46 -9.32 17.56
C ASP A 358 -32.62 -10.31 17.43
N GLU A 359 -33.19 -10.41 16.23
CA GLU A 359 -33.98 -11.58 15.91
C GLU A 359 -33.08 -12.78 16.23
N ASP A 360 -33.50 -13.58 17.22
CA ASP A 360 -32.87 -14.87 17.57
C ASP A 360 -32.44 -15.48 16.25
N PRO A 361 -31.12 -15.62 15.98
CA PRO A 361 -30.65 -15.60 14.62
C PRO A 361 -31.42 -16.63 13.84
N GLN A 362 -32.35 -16.15 13.01
CA GLN A 362 -32.61 -16.85 11.78
C GLN A 362 -31.19 -17.09 11.24
N PRO A 363 -30.86 -18.29 10.76
CA PRO A 363 -29.54 -18.59 10.18
C PRO A 363 -29.11 -17.66 9.01
N ASP A 364 -29.83 -16.55 8.81
CA ASP A 364 -29.86 -15.60 7.73
C ASP A 364 -29.41 -14.17 8.13
N ASP A 365 -29.30 -13.82 9.43
CA ASP A 365 -28.82 -12.47 9.84
C ASP A 365 -27.32 -12.41 10.20
N ILE A 366 -26.66 -13.57 10.32
CA ILE A 366 -25.24 -13.62 9.99
C ILE A 366 -25.19 -13.74 8.46
N LEU A 367 -24.72 -12.70 7.76
CA LEU A 367 -24.47 -12.82 6.32
C LEU A 367 -23.59 -14.07 6.05
N ILE A 368 -22.73 -14.44 7.01
CA ILE A 368 -21.89 -15.63 6.97
C ILE A 368 -21.83 -16.35 8.33
N SER A 369 -22.66 -17.38 8.57
CA SER A 369 -22.55 -18.20 9.78
C SER A 369 -21.28 -19.05 9.81
N LYS A 370 -20.82 -19.46 10.99
CA LYS A 370 -19.67 -20.37 11.14
C LYS A 370 -19.90 -21.70 10.41
N GLU A 371 -21.15 -22.18 10.42
CA GLU A 371 -21.60 -23.36 9.67
C GLU A 371 -21.47 -23.11 8.17
N MET A 372 -21.84 -21.93 7.68
CA MET A 372 -21.71 -21.57 6.26
C MET A 372 -20.24 -21.50 5.82
N ILE A 373 -19.33 -20.99 6.65
CA ILE A 373 -17.88 -21.03 6.38
C ILE A 373 -17.41 -22.48 6.31
N LYS A 374 -17.80 -23.32 7.27
CA LYS A 374 -17.42 -24.73 7.29
C LYS A 374 -17.94 -25.48 6.07
N GLU A 375 -19.20 -25.27 5.70
CA GLU A 375 -19.80 -25.84 4.49
C GLU A 375 -19.11 -25.35 3.22
N ALA A 376 -18.83 -24.05 3.12
CA ALA A 376 -18.11 -23.47 1.98
C ALA A 376 -16.70 -24.05 1.85
N MET A 377 -15.98 -24.26 2.95
CA MET A 377 -14.66 -24.89 2.97
C MET A 377 -14.70 -26.37 2.54
N VAL A 378 -15.70 -27.13 3.00
CA VAL A 378 -15.90 -28.52 2.56
C VAL A 378 -16.18 -28.58 1.05
N ARG A 379 -17.10 -27.74 0.55
CA ARG A 379 -17.40 -27.65 -0.88
C ARG A 379 -16.17 -27.21 -1.69
N ALA A 380 -15.42 -26.23 -1.19
CA ALA A 380 -14.19 -25.77 -1.81
C ALA A 380 -13.14 -26.88 -1.92
N ALA A 381 -12.97 -27.71 -0.87
CA ALA A 381 -12.07 -28.86 -0.91
C ALA A 381 -12.52 -29.92 -1.93
N GLU A 382 -13.83 -30.19 -2.02
CA GLU A 382 -14.40 -31.08 -3.02
C GLU A 382 -14.20 -30.56 -4.44
N ASP A 383 -14.40 -29.26 -4.66
CA ASP A 383 -14.20 -28.59 -5.95
C ASP A 383 -12.73 -28.60 -6.36
N LEU A 384 -11.81 -28.35 -5.42
CA LEU A 384 -10.37 -28.47 -5.65
C LEU A 384 -9.98 -29.91 -6.02
N ALA A 385 -10.48 -30.92 -5.29
CA ALA A 385 -10.25 -32.32 -5.60
C ALA A 385 -10.87 -32.74 -6.96
N ARG A 386 -12.01 -32.16 -7.34
CA ARG A 386 -12.64 -32.37 -8.64
C ARG A 386 -11.80 -31.75 -9.77
N ARG A 387 -11.27 -30.55 -9.54
CA ARG A 387 -10.35 -29.86 -10.45
C ARG A 387 -9.07 -30.67 -10.66
N GLN A 388 -8.41 -31.12 -9.60
CA GLN A 388 -7.20 -31.97 -9.70
C GLN A 388 -7.45 -33.27 -10.48
N ARG A 389 -8.59 -33.93 -10.28
CA ARG A 389 -8.99 -35.11 -11.06
C ARG A 389 -9.16 -34.78 -12.55
N ARG A 390 -9.76 -33.64 -12.87
CA ARG A 390 -9.90 -33.17 -14.26
C ARG A 390 -8.55 -32.86 -14.88
N GLU A 391 -7.67 -32.18 -14.16
CA GLU A 391 -6.31 -31.88 -14.61
C GLU A 391 -5.53 -33.16 -14.92
N LEU A 392 -5.65 -34.19 -14.08
CA LEU A 392 -5.06 -35.51 -14.33
C LEU A 392 -5.60 -36.16 -15.62
N VAL A 393 -6.92 -36.13 -15.84
CA VAL A 393 -7.53 -36.70 -17.05
C VAL A 393 -7.09 -35.96 -18.31
N VAL A 394 -7.07 -34.62 -18.27
CA VAL A 394 -6.59 -33.81 -19.40
C VAL A 394 -5.12 -34.10 -19.67
N TYR A 395 -4.29 -34.15 -18.63
CA TYR A 395 -2.88 -34.49 -18.75
C TYR A 395 -2.66 -35.90 -19.34
N ALA A 396 -3.42 -36.90 -18.89
CA ALA A 396 -3.32 -38.26 -19.41
C ALA A 396 -3.73 -38.37 -20.89
N ASN A 397 -4.69 -37.56 -21.33
CA ASN A 397 -5.21 -37.60 -22.71
C ASN A 397 -4.42 -36.71 -23.70
N GLN A 398 -3.98 -35.53 -23.26
CA GLN A 398 -3.39 -34.49 -24.12
C GLN A 398 -1.90 -34.24 -23.84
N GLY A 399 -1.38 -34.67 -22.69
CA GLY A 399 -0.01 -34.38 -22.27
C GLY A 399 0.21 -32.92 -21.88
N GLY A 400 1.49 -32.52 -21.86
CA GLY A 400 1.91 -31.13 -21.69
C GLY A 400 2.56 -30.58 -22.96
N VAL A 401 2.55 -29.26 -23.11
CA VAL A 401 3.23 -28.57 -24.21
C VAL A 401 4.75 -28.69 -24.07
N ASP A 402 5.46 -28.87 -25.18
CA ASP A 402 6.93 -28.84 -25.23
C ASP A 402 7.46 -27.52 -24.65
N PRO A 403 8.28 -27.54 -23.58
CA PRO A 403 8.90 -26.35 -23.00
C PRO A 403 9.69 -25.48 -23.99
N LYS A 404 10.20 -26.06 -25.08
CA LYS A 404 10.94 -25.34 -26.13
C LYS A 404 10.06 -24.72 -27.21
N SER A 405 8.76 -25.03 -27.23
CA SER A 405 7.81 -24.34 -28.12
C SER A 405 7.61 -22.88 -27.67
N PRO A 406 7.09 -21.98 -28.52
CA PRO A 406 6.81 -20.60 -28.12
C PRO A 406 5.94 -20.49 -26.86
N LEU A 407 4.87 -21.29 -26.78
CA LEU A 407 4.00 -21.37 -25.60
C LEU A 407 4.74 -21.93 -24.38
N GLY A 408 5.51 -23.02 -24.58
CA GLY A 408 6.33 -23.61 -23.52
C GLY A 408 7.31 -22.61 -22.92
N THR A 409 7.99 -21.83 -23.76
CA THR A 409 8.96 -20.81 -23.37
C THR A 409 8.29 -19.66 -22.60
N ALA A 410 7.14 -19.15 -23.03
CA ALA A 410 6.39 -18.15 -22.25
C ALA A 410 5.93 -18.67 -20.90
N ALA A 411 5.47 -19.92 -20.84
CA ALA A 411 5.07 -20.51 -19.58
C ALA A 411 6.27 -20.80 -18.67
N ALA A 412 7.42 -21.20 -19.23
CA ALA A 412 8.65 -21.45 -18.51
C ALA A 412 9.32 -20.17 -18.00
N PHE A 413 9.25 -19.07 -18.75
CA PHE A 413 9.71 -17.75 -18.33
C PHE A 413 9.12 -17.30 -16.98
N SER A 414 7.89 -17.73 -16.66
CA SER A 414 7.22 -17.50 -15.37
C SER A 414 7.02 -18.80 -14.59
N LYS A 415 8.05 -19.66 -14.54
CA LYS A 415 7.97 -20.95 -13.86
C LYS A 415 7.89 -20.79 -12.34
N PRO A 416 6.90 -21.40 -11.67
CA PRO A 416 6.88 -21.48 -10.22
C PRO A 416 7.92 -22.47 -9.70
N ASN A 417 8.57 -22.12 -8.59
CA ASN A 417 9.27 -23.08 -7.76
C ASN A 417 8.25 -23.94 -6.97
N LYS A 418 8.75 -24.99 -6.31
CA LYS A 418 7.90 -25.95 -5.59
C LYS A 418 7.12 -25.31 -4.44
N MET A 419 7.73 -24.33 -3.75
CA MET A 419 7.10 -23.63 -2.64
C MET A 419 5.95 -22.72 -3.11
N ALA A 420 6.10 -22.04 -4.26
CA ALA A 420 5.03 -21.26 -4.88
C ALA A 420 3.82 -22.12 -5.26
N LEU A 421 4.05 -23.34 -5.78
CA LEU A 421 2.97 -24.29 -6.07
C LEU A 421 2.25 -24.74 -4.78
N ALA A 422 2.99 -25.00 -3.71
CA ALA A 422 2.40 -25.37 -2.42
C ALA A 422 1.55 -24.24 -1.83
N MET A 423 2.05 -23.00 -1.86
CA MET A 423 1.31 -21.80 -1.45
C MET A 423 0.03 -21.60 -2.26
N ALA A 424 0.08 -21.84 -3.58
CA ALA A 424 -1.06 -21.68 -4.46
C ALA A 424 -2.16 -22.72 -4.23
N ASN A 425 -1.83 -23.96 -3.86
CA ASN A 425 -2.83 -24.99 -3.54
C ASN A 425 -3.72 -24.57 -2.36
N ASN A 426 -3.12 -23.99 -1.31
CA ASN A 426 -3.87 -23.45 -0.17
C ASN A 426 -4.69 -22.23 -0.59
N SER A 427 -4.09 -21.37 -1.40
CA SER A 427 -4.74 -20.17 -1.90
C SER A 427 -5.99 -20.47 -2.73
N LEU A 428 -5.98 -21.53 -3.55
CA LEU A 428 -7.13 -21.95 -4.34
C LEU A 428 -8.29 -22.42 -3.46
N LEU A 429 -8.01 -23.07 -2.33
CA LEU A 429 -9.04 -23.45 -1.35
C LEU A 429 -9.74 -22.20 -0.81
N PHE A 430 -8.99 -21.18 -0.39
CA PHE A 430 -9.56 -19.91 0.08
C PHE A 430 -10.30 -19.15 -1.02
N GLU A 431 -9.82 -19.20 -2.27
CA GLU A 431 -10.52 -18.61 -3.42
C GLU A 431 -11.92 -19.22 -3.58
N PHE A 432 -12.00 -20.55 -3.66
CA PHE A 432 -13.26 -21.27 -3.84
C PHE A 432 -14.20 -21.10 -2.66
N ALA A 433 -13.68 -21.13 -1.43
CA ALA A 433 -14.50 -20.88 -0.24
C ALA A 433 -15.08 -19.45 -0.26
N SER A 434 -14.29 -18.45 -0.65
CA SER A 434 -14.75 -17.05 -0.77
C SER A 434 -15.84 -16.91 -1.84
N GLN A 435 -15.68 -17.59 -2.98
CA GLN A 435 -16.70 -17.61 -4.05
C GLN A 435 -18.01 -18.24 -3.57
N GLU A 436 -17.95 -19.37 -2.85
CA GLU A 436 -19.14 -20.07 -2.36
C GLU A 436 -19.87 -19.27 -1.28
N ILE A 437 -19.12 -18.55 -0.43
CA ILE A 437 -19.69 -17.65 0.55
C ILE A 437 -20.45 -16.50 -0.15
N ILE A 438 -19.83 -15.82 -1.12
CA ILE A 438 -20.50 -14.76 -1.87
C ILE A 438 -21.71 -15.28 -2.65
N SER A 439 -21.61 -16.47 -3.26
CA SER A 439 -22.71 -17.08 -4.00
C SER A 439 -23.91 -17.34 -3.08
N SER A 440 -23.65 -17.88 -1.89
CA SER A 440 -24.65 -18.20 -0.86
C SER A 440 -25.32 -16.93 -0.32
N VAL A 441 -24.53 -15.92 0.02
CA VAL A 441 -25.02 -14.59 0.45
C VAL A 441 -25.92 -13.97 -0.63
N THR A 442 -25.45 -13.94 -1.87
CA THR A 442 -26.18 -13.31 -2.99
C THR A 442 -27.48 -14.06 -3.28
N ALA A 443 -27.47 -15.39 -3.18
CA ALA A 443 -28.66 -16.22 -3.35
C ALA A 443 -29.70 -15.98 -2.25
N LYS A 444 -29.26 -15.87 -0.98
CA LYS A 444 -30.14 -15.50 0.15
C LYS A 444 -30.76 -14.12 -0.06
N GLN A 445 -29.95 -13.13 -0.44
CA GLN A 445 -30.44 -11.78 -0.74
C GLN A 445 -31.42 -11.74 -1.92
N ARG A 446 -31.18 -12.51 -2.99
CA ARG A 446 -32.11 -12.61 -4.13
C ARG A 446 -33.43 -13.26 -3.74
N ARG A 447 -33.40 -14.33 -2.93
CA ARG A 447 -34.62 -14.97 -2.41
C ARG A 447 -35.42 -14.02 -1.53
N ARG A 448 -34.75 -13.26 -0.67
CA ARG A 448 -35.37 -12.22 0.17
C ARG A 448 -36.05 -11.14 -0.68
N ARG A 449 -35.36 -10.61 -1.70
CA ARG A 449 -35.96 -9.63 -2.66
C ARG A 449 -37.15 -10.18 -3.44
N GLN A 450 -37.12 -11.46 -3.82
CA GLN A 450 -38.26 -12.12 -4.48
C GLN A 450 -39.47 -12.31 -3.55
N LEU A 451 -39.23 -12.47 -2.25
CA LEU A 451 -40.28 -12.60 -1.24
C LEU A 451 -40.85 -11.22 -0.81
N GLU A 452 -40.03 -10.17 -0.84
CA GLU A 452 -40.41 -8.81 -0.39
C GLU A 452 -40.99 -7.90 -1.51
N GLY A 453 -40.98 -8.35 -2.78
CA GLY A 453 -41.72 -7.69 -3.87
C GLY A 453 -41.07 -6.43 -4.48
N ASP A 454 -39.82 -6.11 -4.14
CA ASP A 454 -39.12 -4.94 -4.68
C ASP A 454 -38.53 -5.22 -6.07
N ASN A 455 -39.21 -4.71 -7.12
CA ASN A 455 -38.80 -4.76 -8.52
C ASN A 455 -37.77 -3.68 -8.91
N VAL A 456 -36.86 -3.29 -8.01
CA VAL A 456 -35.79 -2.34 -8.35
C VAL A 456 -34.54 -3.11 -8.78
N ILE A 457 -34.34 -3.21 -10.09
CA ILE A 457 -33.10 -3.68 -10.71
C ILE A 457 -32.05 -2.56 -10.56
N ASN A 458 -31.50 -2.38 -9.36
CA ASN A 458 -30.21 -1.70 -9.20
C ASN A 458 -29.18 -2.73 -8.73
N PHE A 459 -28.32 -3.07 -9.68
CA PHE A 459 -27.18 -3.95 -9.49
C PHE A 459 -26.05 -3.10 -8.94
N ASP A 460 -25.86 -3.11 -7.63
CA ASP A 460 -24.62 -2.60 -7.04
C ASP A 460 -24.28 -3.36 -5.76
N LEU A 461 -23.89 -4.64 -5.91
CA LEU A 461 -22.87 -5.20 -5.03
C LEU A 461 -21.57 -4.50 -5.42
N SER A 462 -21.43 -3.24 -5.02
CA SER A 462 -20.29 -2.43 -5.38
C SER A 462 -19.02 -3.06 -4.83
N PHE A 463 -17.92 -2.82 -5.56
CA PHE A 463 -16.56 -3.32 -5.41
C PHE A 463 -15.95 -3.33 -3.98
N ASN A 464 -16.62 -2.72 -3.00
CA ASN A 464 -16.20 -2.69 -1.60
C ASN A 464 -16.78 -3.84 -0.75
N SER A 465 -17.93 -4.42 -1.14
CA SER A 465 -18.66 -5.36 -0.27
C SER A 465 -17.94 -6.68 0.00
N ALA A 466 -17.22 -7.26 -0.97
CA ALA A 466 -16.47 -8.50 -0.76
C ALA A 466 -15.30 -8.31 0.21
N LYS A 467 -14.62 -7.16 0.14
CA LYS A 467 -13.50 -6.84 1.03
C LYS A 467 -13.98 -6.60 2.46
N ASP A 468 -15.06 -5.82 2.61
CA ASP A 468 -15.68 -5.53 3.91
C ASP A 468 -16.30 -6.80 4.53
N LEU A 469 -16.77 -7.74 3.70
CA LEU A 469 -17.34 -9.02 4.15
C LEU A 469 -16.29 -9.98 4.74
N PHE A 470 -15.06 -9.98 4.22
CA PHE A 470 -14.00 -10.90 4.65
C PHE A 470 -12.95 -10.26 5.55
N SER A 471 -12.93 -8.93 5.71
CA SER A 471 -11.95 -8.24 6.57
C SER A 471 -12.09 -8.57 8.06
N ASP A 472 -13.30 -8.95 8.48
CA ASP A 472 -13.67 -9.14 9.89
C ASP A 472 -13.71 -10.62 10.31
N LEU A 473 -13.42 -11.55 9.38
CA LEU A 473 -13.47 -12.99 9.62
C LEU A 473 -12.07 -13.54 9.94
N ASP A 474 -11.77 -13.72 11.22
CA ASP A 474 -10.59 -14.46 11.66
C ASP A 474 -10.87 -15.98 11.61
N ILE A 475 -10.17 -16.67 10.70
CA ILE A 475 -10.30 -18.12 10.47
C ILE A 475 -9.05 -18.86 10.98
N GLY A 476 -8.06 -18.13 11.51
CA GLY A 476 -6.80 -18.69 12.01
C GLY A 476 -7.00 -19.75 13.09
N ASP A 477 -8.06 -19.63 13.89
CA ASP A 477 -8.42 -20.58 14.95
C ASP A 477 -9.02 -21.90 14.42
N TYR A 478 -9.64 -21.90 13.25
CA TYR A 478 -10.31 -23.08 12.69
C TYR A 478 -9.38 -23.91 11.80
N PHE A 479 -8.43 -23.25 11.14
CA PHE A 479 -7.53 -23.87 10.19
C PHE A 479 -6.17 -23.15 10.28
N PRO A 480 -5.23 -23.66 11.11
CA PRO A 480 -3.88 -23.12 11.11
C PRO A 480 -3.32 -23.19 9.68
N PRO A 481 -2.61 -22.15 9.21
CA PRO A 481 -1.94 -22.20 7.93
C PRO A 481 -1.11 -23.49 7.89
N PRO A 482 -1.26 -24.33 6.86
CA PRO A 482 -0.56 -25.60 6.83
C PRO A 482 0.93 -25.31 6.91
N THR A 483 1.60 -26.00 7.84
CA THR A 483 3.06 -26.04 7.88
C THR A 483 3.50 -26.54 6.52
N LEU A 484 4.21 -25.71 5.76
CA LEU A 484 4.99 -26.17 4.60
C LEU A 484 5.95 -27.22 5.15
N ASN A 485 5.58 -28.50 5.05
CA ASN A 485 6.45 -29.58 5.47
C ASN A 485 7.70 -29.50 4.59
N ASN A 486 8.83 -29.17 5.23
CA ASN A 486 10.14 -28.98 4.61
C ASN A 486 10.80 -30.30 4.19
N ASP A 487 10.02 -31.30 3.78
CA ASP A 487 10.56 -32.57 3.28
C ASP A 487 11.15 -32.45 1.86
N MET A 488 11.37 -31.21 1.38
CA MET A 488 11.90 -30.93 0.05
C MET A 488 13.27 -30.24 0.14
N GLU A 489 14.30 -31.07 -0.04
CA GLU A 489 15.75 -30.75 -0.06
C GLU A 489 16.35 -30.30 1.29
N GLU A 490 17.51 -30.87 1.65
CA GLU A 490 18.34 -30.55 2.82
C GLU A 490 18.93 -29.11 2.75
N CYS A 491 18.06 -28.11 2.65
CA CYS A 491 18.44 -26.71 2.71
C CYS A 491 18.11 -26.15 4.10
N PRO A 492 18.99 -25.30 4.68
CA PRO A 492 18.74 -24.64 5.93
C PRO A 492 17.54 -23.73 5.72
N ASN A 493 16.51 -23.96 6.50
CA ASN A 493 15.36 -23.10 6.51
C ASN A 493 15.72 -21.85 7.33
N GLU A 494 15.98 -20.74 6.65
CA GLU A 494 16.27 -19.43 7.25
C GLU A 494 15.08 -18.86 8.05
N GLU A 495 13.91 -19.52 8.01
CA GLU A 495 12.67 -19.11 8.69
C GLU A 495 12.46 -19.81 10.05
N ILE A 496 13.39 -20.66 10.50
CA ILE A 496 13.27 -21.38 11.78
C ILE A 496 14.00 -20.60 12.89
N GLY A 497 13.23 -20.03 13.81
CA GLY A 497 13.73 -19.42 15.04
C GLY A 497 13.45 -17.91 15.14
N PRO A 498 13.78 -17.28 16.28
CA PRO A 498 13.67 -15.84 16.44
C PRO A 498 14.71 -15.11 15.58
N CYS A 499 14.35 -13.93 15.05
CA CYS A 499 15.28 -13.08 14.31
C CYS A 499 16.45 -12.62 15.21
N ASP A 500 17.68 -12.72 14.70
CA ASP A 500 18.86 -12.13 15.34
C ASP A 500 19.01 -10.65 14.92
N PRO A 501 18.75 -9.68 15.81
CA PRO A 501 18.87 -8.26 15.48
C PRO A 501 20.33 -7.83 15.25
N THR A 502 21.30 -8.61 15.74
CA THR A 502 22.74 -8.31 15.67
C THR A 502 23.40 -8.81 14.40
N SER A 503 22.72 -9.65 13.61
CA SER A 503 23.25 -10.16 12.35
C SER A 503 23.47 -9.03 11.34
N PRO A 504 24.70 -8.85 10.81
CA PRO A 504 25.06 -7.77 9.90
C PRO A 504 24.68 -8.01 8.43
N TYR A 505 24.14 -9.20 8.12
CA TYR A 505 23.87 -9.66 6.76
C TYR A 505 22.40 -10.00 6.54
N ARG A 506 21.95 -9.81 5.29
CA ARG A 506 20.61 -10.19 4.84
C ARG A 506 20.51 -11.71 4.67
N THR A 507 19.38 -12.28 5.03
CA THR A 507 18.95 -13.61 4.56
C THR A 507 18.77 -13.61 3.03
N TYR A 508 18.70 -14.78 2.39
CA TYR A 508 18.38 -14.85 0.96
C TYR A 508 16.91 -14.53 0.69
N THR A 509 16.03 -14.97 1.59
CA THR A 509 14.59 -14.77 1.44
C THR A 509 14.14 -13.35 1.77
N GLY A 510 14.97 -12.54 2.43
CA GLY A 510 14.59 -11.23 2.98
C GLY A 510 13.85 -11.32 4.32
N HIS A 511 13.68 -12.52 4.88
CA HIS A 511 13.17 -12.73 6.23
C HIS A 511 14.04 -12.01 7.27
N CYS A 512 13.43 -11.53 8.36
CA CYS A 512 14.08 -10.78 9.44
C CYS A 512 14.71 -9.42 9.04
N ASN A 513 14.38 -8.89 7.85
CA ASN A 513 14.68 -7.49 7.55
C ASN A 513 13.87 -6.58 8.48
N ASN A 514 12.56 -6.80 8.57
CA ASN A 514 11.72 -6.18 9.58
C ASN A 514 11.68 -7.04 10.85
N LEU A 515 12.13 -6.50 11.99
CA LEU A 515 12.22 -7.26 13.24
C LEU A 515 10.87 -7.37 13.98
N GLU A 516 9.94 -6.45 13.76
CA GLU A 516 8.58 -6.47 14.34
C GLU A 516 7.67 -7.42 13.57
N HIS A 517 7.82 -7.44 12.24
CA HIS A 517 7.06 -8.28 11.32
C HIS A 517 7.99 -9.01 10.33
N PRO A 518 8.63 -10.13 10.73
CA PRO A 518 9.68 -10.82 9.96
C PRO A 518 9.30 -11.29 8.55
N THR A 519 8.02 -11.37 8.23
CA THR A 519 7.51 -11.79 6.91
C THR A 519 7.34 -10.64 5.92
N LEU A 520 7.45 -9.38 6.35
CA LEU A 520 7.34 -8.23 5.45
C LEU A 520 8.53 -8.21 4.47
N GLY A 521 8.21 -8.15 3.18
CA GLY A 521 9.18 -8.07 2.08
C GLY A 521 9.89 -9.37 1.75
N LYS A 522 9.57 -10.49 2.42
CA LYS A 522 10.20 -11.77 2.11
C LYS A 522 9.73 -12.34 0.77
N SER A 523 10.55 -13.18 0.15
CA SER A 523 10.22 -13.97 -1.03
C SER A 523 9.03 -14.90 -0.78
N LEU A 524 8.32 -15.30 -1.84
CA LEU A 524 7.13 -16.15 -1.77
C LEU A 524 6.01 -15.56 -0.88
N THR A 525 5.71 -14.29 -1.11
CA THR A 525 4.58 -13.58 -0.46
C THR A 525 3.65 -13.00 -1.52
N THR A 526 2.52 -12.42 -1.12
CA THR A 526 1.64 -11.70 -2.05
C THR A 526 2.12 -10.27 -2.26
N PHE A 527 1.88 -9.73 -3.46
CA PHE A 527 2.05 -8.30 -3.71
C PHE A 527 1.19 -7.45 -2.76
N ALA A 528 1.66 -6.26 -2.43
CA ALA A 528 0.82 -5.22 -1.84
C ALA A 528 -0.08 -4.60 -2.93
N ARG A 529 -1.02 -3.76 -2.52
CA ARG A 529 -1.87 -3.00 -3.45
C ARG A 529 -1.94 -1.53 -3.08
N LEU A 530 -1.92 -0.67 -4.10
CA LEU A 530 -2.24 0.75 -3.94
C LEU A 530 -3.76 0.97 -3.87
N LEU A 531 -4.51 0.20 -4.66
CA LEU A 531 -5.97 0.22 -4.69
C LEU A 531 -6.54 -1.21 -4.56
N PRO A 532 -7.75 -1.38 -3.99
CA PRO A 532 -8.39 -2.70 -3.94
C PRO A 532 -8.49 -3.37 -5.31
N ALA A 533 -8.42 -4.70 -5.33
CA ALA A 533 -8.59 -5.48 -6.56
C ALA A 533 -10.00 -5.31 -7.16
N VAL A 534 -10.08 -5.26 -8.49
CA VAL A 534 -11.32 -5.14 -9.26
C VAL A 534 -11.49 -6.38 -10.12
N TYR A 535 -12.28 -7.32 -9.61
CA TYR A 535 -12.74 -8.53 -10.30
C TYR A 535 -14.22 -8.42 -10.63
N GLU A 536 -14.65 -9.01 -11.75
CA GLU A 536 -16.04 -8.96 -12.22
C GLU A 536 -17.03 -9.61 -11.24
N ASN A 537 -16.61 -10.66 -10.53
CA ASN A 537 -17.39 -11.29 -9.45
C ASN A 537 -16.93 -10.87 -8.05
N GLY A 538 -16.07 -9.85 -7.94
CA GLY A 538 -15.49 -9.41 -6.67
C GLY A 538 -14.42 -10.33 -6.05
N ILE A 539 -14.21 -11.54 -6.59
CA ILE A 539 -13.22 -12.50 -6.04
C ILE A 539 -12.07 -12.76 -7.00
N SER A 540 -12.34 -13.27 -8.19
CA SER A 540 -11.25 -13.72 -9.08
C SER A 540 -11.56 -13.72 -10.56
N ASN A 541 -12.79 -13.49 -10.99
CA ASN A 541 -13.12 -13.41 -12.42
C ASN A 541 -12.53 -12.12 -13.00
N PRO A 542 -11.59 -12.20 -13.97
CA PRO A 542 -11.00 -11.02 -14.58
C PRO A 542 -12.06 -10.08 -15.16
N ARG A 543 -11.80 -8.78 -15.14
CA ARG A 543 -12.72 -7.79 -15.70
C ARG A 543 -12.91 -8.02 -17.21
N MET A 544 -14.15 -8.33 -17.62
CA MET A 544 -14.52 -8.54 -19.02
C MET A 544 -15.52 -7.52 -19.56
N SER A 545 -16.31 -6.91 -18.68
CA SER A 545 -17.35 -5.94 -19.02
C SER A 545 -16.90 -4.51 -18.73
N SER A 546 -17.34 -3.59 -19.60
CA SER A 546 -17.22 -2.14 -19.46
C SER A 546 -18.21 -1.60 -18.43
N VAL A 547 -17.94 -0.42 -17.88
CA VAL A 547 -18.92 0.35 -17.09
C VAL A 547 -20.24 0.62 -17.83
N THR A 548 -20.27 0.52 -19.17
CA THR A 548 -21.50 0.66 -19.97
C THR A 548 -22.23 -0.67 -20.20
N GLY A 549 -21.75 -1.78 -19.64
CA GLY A 549 -22.33 -3.11 -19.76
C GLY A 549 -21.95 -3.89 -21.03
N VAL A 550 -21.12 -3.32 -21.91
CA VAL A 550 -20.63 -4.01 -23.13
C VAL A 550 -19.28 -4.70 -22.88
N GLN A 551 -18.90 -5.67 -23.71
CA GLN A 551 -17.60 -6.34 -23.58
C GLN A 551 -16.43 -5.36 -23.80
N LEU A 552 -15.39 -5.47 -22.97
CA LEU A 552 -14.13 -4.76 -23.16
C LEU A 552 -13.40 -5.20 -24.43
N PRO A 553 -12.60 -4.31 -25.07
CA PRO A 553 -11.80 -4.70 -26.22
C PRO A 553 -10.81 -5.81 -25.85
N SER A 554 -10.57 -6.73 -26.79
CA SER A 554 -9.52 -7.74 -26.65
C SER A 554 -8.17 -7.06 -26.42
N ALA A 555 -7.33 -7.64 -25.55
CA ALA A 555 -5.98 -7.12 -25.30
C ALA A 555 -5.14 -7.02 -26.58
N ARG A 556 -5.32 -7.94 -27.55
CA ARG A 556 -4.66 -7.85 -28.87
C ARG A 556 -5.15 -6.66 -29.68
N LEU A 557 -6.44 -6.35 -29.64
CA LEU A 557 -6.98 -5.17 -30.34
C LEU A 557 -6.37 -3.88 -29.79
N VAL A 558 -6.26 -3.76 -28.47
CA VAL A 558 -5.62 -2.62 -27.82
C VAL A 558 -4.14 -2.54 -28.22
N SER A 559 -3.42 -3.66 -28.18
CA SER A 559 -2.02 -3.75 -28.64
C SER A 559 -1.86 -3.24 -30.07
N SER A 560 -2.61 -3.79 -31.03
CA SER A 560 -2.49 -3.41 -32.44
C SER A 560 -2.88 -1.96 -32.76
N MET A 561 -3.77 -1.34 -31.95
CA MET A 561 -4.30 0.00 -32.21
C MET A 561 -3.51 1.10 -31.48
N ILE A 562 -2.99 0.80 -30.31
CA ILE A 562 -2.26 1.76 -29.46
C ILE A 562 -0.75 1.56 -29.58
N HIS A 563 -0.29 0.31 -29.56
CA HIS A 563 1.12 -0.07 -29.50
C HIS A 563 1.68 -0.50 -30.86
N ALA A 564 1.59 0.39 -31.85
CA ALA A 564 2.14 0.15 -33.18
C ALA A 564 3.67 0.03 -33.15
N ASP A 565 4.23 -0.74 -34.09
CA ASP A 565 5.67 -0.87 -34.31
C ASP A 565 6.20 0.33 -35.11
N ILE A 566 6.47 1.43 -34.40
CA ILE A 566 7.06 2.64 -34.95
C ILE A 566 8.30 2.96 -34.14
N SER A 567 9.46 2.96 -34.80
CA SER A 567 10.73 3.31 -34.15
C SER A 567 10.86 4.82 -34.00
N TYR A 568 11.14 5.27 -32.79
CA TYR A 568 11.43 6.66 -32.45
C TYR A 568 12.54 6.71 -31.40
N LEU A 569 13.78 6.74 -31.88
CA LEU A 569 14.97 6.67 -31.02
C LEU A 569 15.06 7.87 -30.06
N HIS A 570 15.36 7.59 -28.80
CA HIS A 570 15.55 8.63 -27.81
C HIS A 570 16.87 9.37 -28.04
N SER A 571 16.83 10.69 -28.03
CA SER A 571 17.99 11.56 -28.34
C SER A 571 19.07 11.66 -27.27
N ARG A 572 18.83 11.16 -26.05
CA ARG A 572 19.64 11.47 -24.85
C ARG A 572 20.11 10.24 -24.10
N TYR A 573 19.27 9.22 -23.96
CA TYR A 573 19.58 8.07 -23.13
C TYR A 573 20.00 6.86 -23.96
N SER A 574 20.83 6.01 -23.38
CA SER A 574 21.36 4.80 -24.00
C SER A 574 20.46 3.60 -23.77
N LEU A 575 20.66 2.57 -24.60
CA LEU A 575 20.00 1.28 -24.48
C LEU A 575 20.31 0.58 -23.14
N MET A 576 21.40 0.96 -22.47
CA MET A 576 21.70 0.52 -21.10
C MET A 576 20.62 0.89 -20.10
N LEU A 577 19.91 2.02 -20.28
CA LEU A 577 18.83 2.40 -19.37
C LEU A 577 17.69 1.37 -19.40
N MET A 578 17.31 0.91 -20.60
CA MET A 578 16.34 -0.17 -20.77
C MET A 578 16.85 -1.48 -20.14
N GLN A 579 18.09 -1.87 -20.44
CA GLN A 579 18.66 -3.12 -19.96
C GLN A 579 18.75 -3.16 -18.43
N PHE A 580 19.12 -2.04 -17.82
CA PHE A 580 19.21 -1.90 -16.37
C PHE A 580 17.82 -1.86 -15.72
N ALA A 581 16.82 -1.27 -16.36
CA ALA A 581 15.44 -1.32 -15.88
C ALA A 581 14.93 -2.77 -15.78
N GLN A 582 15.20 -3.60 -16.79
CA GLN A 582 14.89 -5.04 -16.75
C GLN A 582 15.65 -5.76 -15.62
N PHE A 583 16.94 -5.47 -15.47
CA PHE A 583 17.77 -6.07 -14.43
C PHE A 583 17.30 -5.70 -13.01
N VAL A 584 16.73 -4.50 -12.81
CA VAL A 584 16.11 -4.08 -11.54
C VAL A 584 14.74 -4.71 -11.32
N ASP A 585 13.91 -4.83 -12.37
CA ASP A 585 12.63 -5.52 -12.27
C ASP A 585 12.80 -6.96 -11.80
N HIS A 586 13.81 -7.65 -12.34
CA HIS A 586 14.11 -9.04 -12.02
C HIS A 586 14.68 -9.25 -10.61
N ASP A 587 15.08 -8.20 -9.90
CA ASP A 587 15.41 -8.29 -8.47
C ASP A 587 14.14 -8.42 -7.64
N ILE A 588 13.17 -7.52 -7.84
CA ILE A 588 12.05 -7.35 -6.90
C ILE A 588 10.72 -7.95 -7.38
N THR A 589 10.60 -8.37 -8.64
CA THR A 589 9.35 -8.93 -9.17
C THR A 589 9.54 -10.26 -9.91
N PHE A 590 8.75 -11.26 -9.50
CA PHE A 590 8.55 -12.49 -10.27
C PHE A 590 7.15 -13.04 -9.99
N THR A 591 6.25 -12.95 -10.96
CA THR A 591 4.92 -13.55 -10.86
C THR A 591 4.85 -14.89 -11.61
N PRO A 592 4.75 -16.03 -10.91
CA PRO A 592 4.65 -17.31 -11.57
C PRO A 592 3.28 -17.57 -12.19
N ASN A 593 3.25 -18.39 -13.26
CA ASN A 593 2.02 -18.85 -13.92
C ASN A 593 1.51 -20.16 -13.33
N HIS A 594 0.20 -20.37 -13.39
CA HIS A 594 -0.42 -21.63 -13.00
C HIS A 594 0.07 -22.80 -13.87
N ARG A 595 0.19 -23.99 -13.27
CA ARG A 595 0.62 -25.22 -13.93
C ARG A 595 -0.46 -26.30 -13.87
N GLY A 596 -0.48 -27.20 -14.83
CA GLY A 596 -1.35 -28.37 -14.78
C GLY A 596 -0.81 -29.46 -13.84
N PHE A 597 -1.42 -30.63 -13.91
CA PHE A 597 -0.99 -31.81 -13.16
C PHE A 597 0.51 -32.11 -13.39
N PHE A 598 1.23 -32.55 -12.36
CA PHE A 598 2.70 -32.73 -12.36
C PHE A 598 3.51 -31.51 -12.85
N ALA A 599 3.03 -30.30 -12.54
CA ALA A 599 3.64 -29.05 -13.00
C ALA A 599 3.78 -28.94 -14.54
N SER A 600 2.93 -29.66 -15.29
CA SER A 600 2.89 -29.61 -16.75
C SER A 600 2.42 -28.26 -17.28
N ILE A 601 2.68 -27.99 -18.56
CA ILE A 601 2.29 -26.76 -19.27
C ILE A 601 1.00 -27.04 -20.06
N PRO A 602 -0.16 -26.51 -19.64
CA PRO A 602 -1.40 -26.70 -20.39
C PRO A 602 -1.40 -25.90 -21.71
N ASP A 603 -1.96 -26.46 -22.78
CA ASP A 603 -2.12 -25.73 -24.04
C ASP A 603 -3.32 -24.77 -24.00
N CYS A 604 -3.08 -23.54 -23.57
CA CYS A 604 -4.11 -22.50 -23.55
C CYS A 604 -4.29 -21.77 -24.88
N ARG A 605 -3.83 -22.30 -26.02
CA ARG A 605 -3.91 -21.61 -27.32
C ARG A 605 -5.33 -21.54 -27.88
N SER A 606 -6.11 -22.61 -27.74
CA SER A 606 -7.48 -22.63 -28.26
C SER A 606 -8.36 -21.63 -27.48
N CYS A 607 -9.24 -20.91 -28.18
CA CYS A 607 -10.19 -20.01 -27.54
C CYS A 607 -11.18 -20.75 -26.60
N SER A 608 -11.36 -22.07 -26.77
CA SER A 608 -12.19 -22.91 -25.90
C SER A 608 -11.41 -23.54 -24.73
N SER A 609 -10.10 -23.29 -24.63
CA SER A 609 -9.21 -23.85 -23.59
C SER A 609 -9.65 -23.63 -22.14
N PRO A 610 -10.38 -22.55 -21.75
CA PRO A 610 -10.93 -22.44 -20.39
C PRO A 610 -11.84 -23.61 -20.01
N VAL A 611 -12.49 -24.22 -21.01
CA VAL A 611 -13.41 -25.34 -20.85
C VAL A 611 -12.76 -26.65 -21.27
N THR A 612 -11.98 -26.69 -22.34
CA THR A 612 -11.45 -27.96 -22.89
C THR A 612 -10.16 -28.41 -22.25
N VAL A 613 -9.37 -27.48 -21.70
CA VAL A 613 -8.02 -27.76 -21.18
C VAL A 613 -7.95 -27.46 -19.68
N HIS A 614 -8.12 -26.21 -19.28
CA HIS A 614 -7.95 -25.80 -17.90
C HIS A 614 -8.69 -24.48 -17.59
N PRO A 615 -9.40 -24.37 -16.45
CA PRO A 615 -10.19 -23.17 -16.11
C PRO A 615 -9.35 -21.88 -15.95
N GLU A 616 -8.07 -22.00 -15.62
CA GLU A 616 -7.13 -20.86 -15.57
C GLU A 616 -6.54 -20.46 -16.93
N CYS A 617 -6.87 -21.17 -18.01
CA CYS A 617 -6.57 -20.65 -19.35
C CYS A 617 -7.45 -19.41 -19.58
N MET A 618 -6.84 -18.33 -20.08
CA MET A 618 -7.55 -17.09 -20.40
C MET A 618 -7.08 -16.55 -21.76
N PRO A 619 -7.32 -17.31 -22.85
CA PRO A 619 -6.80 -17.01 -24.18
C PRO A 619 -7.23 -15.62 -24.68
N ILE A 620 -6.36 -14.94 -25.41
CA ILE A 620 -6.58 -13.58 -25.94
C ILE A 620 -7.14 -13.69 -27.36
N PRO A 621 -8.40 -13.30 -27.62
CA PRO A 621 -8.99 -13.40 -28.95
C PRO A 621 -8.34 -12.44 -29.94
N VAL A 622 -7.98 -12.92 -31.13
CA VAL A 622 -7.47 -12.06 -32.21
C VAL A 622 -8.65 -11.39 -32.95
N PRO A 623 -8.61 -10.06 -33.18
CA PRO A 623 -9.68 -9.35 -33.88
C PRO A 623 -9.75 -9.73 -35.37
N ASN A 624 -10.90 -9.46 -36.01
CA ASN A 624 -11.13 -9.86 -37.40
C ASN A 624 -10.18 -9.21 -38.43
N ASN A 625 -9.73 -7.98 -38.15
CA ASN A 625 -8.89 -7.18 -39.05
C ASN A 625 -7.48 -6.99 -38.45
N ASP A 626 -6.96 -8.03 -37.80
CA ASP A 626 -5.57 -8.00 -37.31
C ASP A 626 -4.60 -7.98 -38.49
N ASN A 627 -3.58 -7.12 -38.42
CA ASN A 627 -2.62 -6.93 -39.50
C ASN A 627 -1.57 -8.05 -39.59
N PHE A 628 -1.40 -8.86 -38.54
CA PHE A 628 -0.34 -9.87 -38.46
C PHE A 628 -0.91 -11.29 -38.26
N TYR A 629 -1.80 -11.47 -37.28
CA TYR A 629 -2.35 -12.79 -36.97
C TYR A 629 -3.58 -13.10 -37.83
N PRO A 630 -3.75 -14.35 -38.30
CA PRO A 630 -4.94 -14.72 -39.04
C PRO A 630 -6.16 -14.77 -38.11
N LYS A 631 -7.33 -14.37 -38.60
CA LYS A 631 -8.61 -14.44 -37.85
C LYS A 631 -8.96 -15.87 -37.41
N ARG A 632 -8.65 -16.84 -38.27
CA ARG A 632 -8.89 -18.27 -38.03
C ARG A 632 -7.60 -19.03 -38.27
N ASN A 633 -7.40 -20.08 -37.51
CA ASN A 633 -6.31 -21.01 -37.76
C ASN A 633 -6.50 -21.62 -39.16
N VAL A 634 -5.46 -21.55 -39.99
CA VAL A 634 -5.51 -21.98 -41.40
C VAL A 634 -5.78 -23.49 -41.51
N THR A 635 -5.30 -24.27 -40.55
CA THR A 635 -5.41 -25.73 -40.54
C THR A 635 -6.73 -26.20 -39.92
N THR A 636 -7.14 -25.63 -38.78
CA THR A 636 -8.32 -26.11 -38.04
C THR A 636 -9.61 -25.36 -38.35
N GLY A 637 -9.53 -24.16 -38.95
CA GLY A 637 -10.68 -23.29 -39.19
C GLY A 637 -11.26 -22.65 -37.92
N GLU A 638 -10.73 -22.95 -36.73
CA GLU A 638 -11.16 -22.37 -35.46
C GLU A 638 -10.75 -20.90 -35.34
N LYS A 639 -11.41 -20.16 -34.44
CA LYS A 639 -11.00 -18.79 -34.10
C LYS A 639 -9.57 -18.80 -33.56
N PHE A 640 -8.77 -17.83 -33.98
CA PHE A 640 -7.40 -17.73 -33.54
C PHE A 640 -7.31 -16.93 -32.23
N CYS A 641 -6.63 -17.48 -31.23
CA CYS A 641 -6.37 -16.84 -29.95
C CYS A 641 -4.88 -16.90 -29.62
N LEU A 642 -4.38 -15.92 -28.87
CA LEU A 642 -3.07 -16.01 -28.23
C LEU A 642 -3.19 -16.75 -26.91
N ALA A 643 -2.24 -17.63 -26.63
CA ALA A 643 -2.25 -18.42 -25.42
C ALA A 643 -1.90 -17.55 -24.20
N PHE A 644 -2.66 -17.72 -23.12
CA PHE A 644 -2.40 -17.03 -21.85
C PHE A 644 -2.89 -17.92 -20.72
N MET A 645 -2.04 -18.08 -19.70
CA MET A 645 -2.35 -18.79 -18.46
C MET A 645 -2.32 -17.80 -17.30
N ARG A 646 -3.34 -17.84 -16.45
CA ARG A 646 -3.43 -16.95 -15.29
C ARG A 646 -2.27 -17.14 -14.29
N SER A 647 -1.93 -16.07 -13.59
CA SER A 647 -0.90 -16.07 -12.55
C SER A 647 -1.32 -16.91 -11.35
N LEU A 648 -0.36 -17.51 -10.65
CA LEU A 648 -0.65 -18.28 -9.44
C LEU A 648 -1.28 -17.38 -8.35
N PRO A 649 -2.38 -17.84 -7.73
CA PRO A 649 -2.94 -17.18 -6.56
C PRO A 649 -2.07 -17.48 -5.32
N GLY A 650 -2.01 -16.56 -4.37
CA GLY A 650 -1.20 -16.63 -3.17
C GLY A 650 -1.89 -16.16 -1.90
N GLN A 651 -3.16 -15.76 -1.95
CA GLN A 651 -3.90 -15.33 -0.75
C GLN A 651 -3.93 -16.44 0.32
N GLN A 652 -3.65 -16.06 1.57
CA GLN A 652 -3.65 -16.97 2.72
C GLN A 652 -4.87 -16.75 3.64
N ARG A 653 -5.87 -16.02 3.16
CA ARG A 653 -7.12 -15.72 3.85
C ARG A 653 -8.27 -15.62 2.85
N LEU A 654 -9.50 -15.69 3.33
CA LEU A 654 -10.67 -15.43 2.49
C LEU A 654 -10.62 -14.00 1.92
N GLY A 655 -11.18 -13.82 0.73
CA GLY A 655 -11.19 -12.56 0.03
C GLY A 655 -10.84 -12.68 -1.46
N PRO A 656 -10.61 -11.53 -2.12
CA PRO A 656 -10.24 -11.50 -3.53
C PRO A 656 -8.88 -12.16 -3.76
N ARG A 657 -8.67 -12.63 -4.99
CA ARG A 657 -7.46 -13.29 -5.44
C ARG A 657 -6.28 -12.33 -5.40
N GLU A 658 -5.18 -12.77 -4.79
CA GLU A 658 -3.91 -12.06 -4.75
C GLU A 658 -2.83 -12.90 -5.41
N GLN A 659 -1.90 -12.28 -6.13
CA GLN A 659 -0.87 -13.02 -6.86
C GLN A 659 0.42 -13.13 -6.05
N ILE A 660 1.13 -14.24 -6.25
CA ILE A 660 2.44 -14.50 -5.62
C ILE A 660 3.52 -13.62 -6.27
N ASN A 661 4.35 -13.00 -5.44
CA ASN A 661 5.70 -12.58 -5.77
C ASN A 661 6.69 -13.64 -5.27
N GLN A 662 7.39 -14.29 -6.19
CA GLN A 662 8.39 -15.31 -5.84
C GLN A 662 9.70 -14.68 -5.36
N ASN A 663 10.01 -13.45 -5.76
CA ASN A 663 11.21 -12.75 -5.34
C ASN A 663 11.02 -12.01 -4.01
N SER A 664 12.13 -11.69 -3.33
CA SER A 664 12.11 -10.74 -2.21
C SER A 664 11.69 -9.35 -2.72
N ALA A 665 11.16 -8.52 -1.83
CA ALA A 665 10.77 -7.16 -2.21
C ALA A 665 11.94 -6.17 -2.18
N TYR A 666 13.09 -6.54 -1.61
CA TYR A 666 14.20 -5.64 -1.36
C TYR A 666 15.12 -5.52 -2.58
N LEU A 667 15.80 -4.38 -2.73
CA LEU A 667 16.90 -4.23 -3.69
C LEU A 667 18.15 -4.89 -3.12
N ASP A 668 18.20 -6.21 -3.12
CA ASP A 668 19.21 -7.03 -2.45
C ASP A 668 20.05 -7.89 -3.40
N GLY A 669 19.90 -7.68 -4.71
CA GLY A 669 20.65 -8.40 -5.72
C GLY A 669 20.22 -9.86 -5.85
N SER A 670 18.97 -10.21 -5.50
CA SER A 670 18.44 -11.57 -5.59
C SER A 670 18.56 -12.15 -7.01
N GLN A 671 18.52 -11.32 -8.05
CA GLN A 671 18.77 -11.73 -9.43
C GLN A 671 20.21 -12.20 -9.71
N VAL A 672 21.15 -11.89 -8.81
CA VAL A 672 22.53 -12.38 -8.82
C VAL A 672 22.71 -13.51 -7.81
N TYR A 673 22.16 -13.37 -6.60
CA TYR A 673 22.45 -14.22 -5.44
C TYR A 673 21.40 -15.31 -5.15
N GLY A 674 20.22 -15.22 -5.74
CA GLY A 674 19.07 -16.11 -5.52
C GLY A 674 18.11 -15.61 -4.45
N GLU A 675 16.84 -16.02 -4.56
CA GLU A 675 15.73 -15.64 -3.67
C GLU A 675 15.55 -16.59 -2.47
N HIS A 676 16.35 -17.67 -2.41
CA HIS A 676 16.36 -18.63 -1.31
C HIS A 676 17.73 -19.33 -1.16
N ALA A 677 18.00 -19.86 0.03
CA ALA A 677 19.31 -20.44 0.38
C ALA A 677 19.79 -21.58 -0.54
N CYS A 678 18.90 -22.44 -1.06
CA CYS A 678 19.33 -23.51 -1.99
C CYS A 678 19.95 -22.96 -3.28
N LEU A 679 19.32 -21.95 -3.90
CA LEU A 679 19.82 -21.35 -5.12
C LEU A 679 21.11 -20.59 -4.85
N GLY A 680 21.17 -19.84 -3.74
CA GLY A 680 22.38 -19.17 -3.30
C GLY A 680 23.56 -20.14 -3.11
N ARG A 681 23.33 -21.32 -2.52
CA ARG A 681 24.35 -22.37 -2.40
C ARG A 681 24.79 -22.93 -3.75
N GLN A 682 23.85 -23.19 -4.67
CA GLN A 682 24.18 -23.69 -6.01
C GLN A 682 25.06 -22.71 -6.81
N LEU A 683 24.88 -21.40 -6.58
CA LEU A 683 25.62 -20.34 -7.25
C LEU A 683 26.99 -20.06 -6.64
N ARG A 684 27.29 -20.56 -5.45
CA ARG A 684 28.58 -20.36 -4.76
C ARG A 684 29.62 -21.38 -5.19
N ALA A 685 30.87 -20.93 -5.24
CA ALA A 685 32.03 -21.81 -5.41
C ALA A 685 32.45 -22.47 -4.08
N PHE A 686 32.06 -21.88 -2.94
CA PHE A 686 32.54 -22.24 -1.58
C PHE A 686 34.07 -22.23 -1.46
N THR A 687 34.71 -21.36 -2.24
CA THR A 687 36.14 -21.15 -2.22
C THR A 687 36.42 -19.67 -2.39
N LEU A 688 37.21 -19.09 -1.47
CA LEU A 688 37.61 -17.67 -1.46
C LEU A 688 36.44 -16.67 -1.48
N GLY A 689 35.26 -17.07 -1.02
CA GLY A 689 34.04 -16.28 -1.00
C GLY A 689 33.44 -16.01 -2.38
N LYS A 690 33.80 -16.80 -3.40
CA LYS A 690 33.41 -16.54 -4.81
C LYS A 690 32.07 -17.18 -5.21
N LEU A 691 31.46 -16.60 -6.23
CA LEU A 691 30.44 -17.24 -7.06
C LEU A 691 31.09 -18.22 -8.04
N ASN A 692 30.39 -19.31 -8.29
CA ASN A 692 30.74 -20.29 -9.32
C ASN A 692 30.63 -19.64 -10.71
N MET A 693 31.55 -19.98 -11.62
CA MET A 693 31.63 -19.41 -12.96
C MET A 693 32.10 -20.46 -13.97
N THR A 694 31.70 -20.32 -15.23
CA THR A 694 32.19 -21.16 -16.33
C THR A 694 33.47 -20.55 -16.90
N LEU A 695 34.59 -21.28 -16.74
CA LEU A 695 35.89 -20.87 -17.27
C LEU A 695 35.89 -20.86 -18.80
N THR A 696 36.37 -19.78 -19.38
CA THR A 696 36.52 -19.62 -20.84
C THR A 696 37.96 -19.80 -21.28
N ARG A 697 38.17 -20.36 -22.48
CA ARG A 697 39.53 -20.48 -23.08
C ARG A 697 40.12 -19.12 -23.47
N VAL A 698 39.25 -18.15 -23.78
CA VAL A 698 39.59 -16.80 -24.23
C VAL A 698 38.65 -15.82 -23.52
N GLY A 699 39.20 -14.79 -22.88
CA GLY A 699 38.43 -13.82 -22.10
C GLY A 699 38.19 -14.24 -20.65
N LYS A 700 37.46 -13.42 -19.90
CA LYS A 700 37.01 -13.65 -18.53
C LYS A 700 35.84 -14.64 -18.48
N ASP A 701 35.64 -15.20 -17.29
CA ASP A 701 34.64 -16.23 -17.02
C ASP A 701 33.20 -15.78 -17.35
N LEU A 702 32.35 -16.76 -17.68
CA LEU A 702 30.92 -16.57 -17.91
C LEU A 702 30.11 -17.14 -16.75
N LEU A 703 28.81 -16.86 -16.72
CA LEU A 703 27.92 -17.48 -15.73
C LEU A 703 27.98 -19.02 -15.77
N PRO A 704 27.65 -19.71 -14.67
CA PRO A 704 27.47 -21.16 -14.66
C PRO A 704 26.47 -21.62 -15.73
N VAL A 705 26.72 -22.78 -16.34
CA VAL A 705 25.83 -23.39 -17.33
C VAL A 705 24.98 -24.51 -16.73
N SER A 706 23.73 -24.62 -17.17
CA SER A 706 22.85 -25.76 -16.89
C SER A 706 22.60 -26.58 -18.15
N PRO A 707 22.87 -27.90 -18.15
CA PRO A 707 22.43 -28.80 -19.21
C PRO A 707 20.95 -29.18 -19.10
N VAL A 708 20.29 -28.83 -17.99
CA VAL A 708 18.93 -29.31 -17.64
C VAL A 708 17.89 -28.19 -17.71
N HIS A 709 18.24 -27.05 -18.30
CA HIS A 709 17.34 -25.90 -18.43
C HIS A 709 16.25 -26.21 -19.46
N PRO A 710 14.99 -26.50 -19.05
CA PRO A 710 14.01 -27.16 -19.92
C PRO A 710 13.66 -26.38 -21.19
N GLU A 711 13.61 -25.06 -21.07
CA GLU A 711 13.25 -24.08 -22.09
C GLU A 711 14.43 -23.61 -22.95
N CYS A 712 15.61 -24.19 -22.76
CA CYS A 712 16.79 -23.79 -23.50
C CYS A 712 16.68 -24.16 -24.99
N LYS A 713 16.67 -23.13 -25.85
CA LYS A 713 16.58 -23.26 -27.31
C LYS A 713 17.95 -23.30 -27.99
N ALA A 714 19.03 -23.07 -27.24
CA ALA A 714 20.38 -23.13 -27.77
C ALA A 714 20.69 -24.51 -28.40
N PRO A 715 21.23 -24.54 -29.63
CA PRO A 715 21.76 -25.76 -30.25
C PRO A 715 22.77 -26.51 -29.38
N SER A 716 23.56 -25.81 -28.58
CA SER A 716 24.50 -26.42 -27.63
C SER A 716 23.82 -27.21 -26.49
N GLY A 717 22.54 -26.92 -26.21
CA GLY A 717 21.80 -27.45 -25.07
C GLY A 717 22.07 -26.77 -23.74
N TYR A 718 22.90 -25.72 -23.70
CA TYR A 718 23.28 -25.02 -22.47
C TYR A 718 22.64 -23.62 -22.36
N CYS A 719 22.03 -23.36 -21.21
CA CYS A 719 21.62 -22.01 -20.81
C CYS A 719 22.32 -21.64 -19.49
N PHE A 720 22.44 -20.33 -19.22
CA PHE A 720 23.10 -19.84 -18.01
C PHE A 720 22.18 -19.89 -16.79
N ILE A 721 22.77 -20.15 -15.63
CA ILE A 721 22.14 -20.08 -14.31
C ILE A 721 22.63 -18.81 -13.60
N ALA A 722 21.70 -18.09 -12.98
CA ALA A 722 21.99 -16.97 -12.08
C ALA A 722 21.00 -17.03 -10.89
N GLY A 723 20.99 -15.99 -10.06
CA GLY A 723 19.99 -15.84 -8.99
C GLY A 723 18.55 -15.71 -9.49
N ASP A 724 18.35 -15.33 -10.77
CA ASP A 724 17.04 -15.31 -11.41
C ASP A 724 17.01 -16.25 -12.64
N GLY A 725 15.95 -17.05 -12.75
CA GLY A 725 15.78 -18.03 -13.81
C GLY A 725 15.59 -17.44 -15.22
N ARG A 726 15.38 -16.13 -15.33
CA ARG A 726 15.20 -15.43 -16.62
C ARG A 726 16.51 -14.85 -17.16
N ALA A 727 17.66 -15.08 -16.50
CA ALA A 727 18.96 -14.52 -16.91
C ALA A 727 19.41 -14.87 -18.35
N SER A 728 18.87 -15.95 -18.93
CA SER A 728 19.12 -16.36 -20.33
C SER A 728 18.03 -15.91 -21.31
N GLU A 729 17.09 -15.06 -20.91
CA GLU A 729 15.98 -14.63 -21.77
C GLU A 729 16.49 -13.97 -23.05
N GLN A 730 17.47 -13.06 -22.95
CA GLN A 730 18.10 -12.43 -24.11
C GLN A 730 19.56 -12.03 -23.82
N PRO A 731 20.45 -11.90 -24.84
CA PRO A 731 21.89 -11.76 -24.66
C PRO A 731 22.37 -10.54 -23.86
N GLY A 732 21.69 -9.41 -23.95
CA GLY A 732 21.96 -8.20 -23.16
C GLY A 732 21.71 -8.39 -21.68
N LEU A 733 20.65 -9.13 -21.31
CA LEU A 733 20.37 -9.50 -19.93
C LEU A 733 21.45 -10.47 -19.42
N THR A 734 21.78 -11.50 -20.19
CA THR A 734 22.88 -12.42 -19.86
C THR A 734 24.20 -11.67 -19.62
N ALA A 735 24.51 -10.67 -20.46
CA ALA A 735 25.73 -9.88 -20.36
C ALA A 735 25.80 -9.09 -19.03
N ILE A 736 24.71 -8.42 -18.62
CA ILE A 736 24.72 -7.67 -17.35
C ILE A 736 24.74 -8.59 -16.12
N HIS A 737 24.05 -9.73 -16.13
CA HIS A 737 24.19 -10.74 -15.07
C HIS A 737 25.64 -11.24 -14.96
N THR A 738 26.30 -11.48 -16.10
CA THR A 738 27.71 -11.89 -16.14
C THR A 738 28.61 -10.83 -15.50
N LEU A 739 28.38 -9.53 -15.78
CA LEU A 739 29.18 -8.46 -15.16
C LEU A 739 29.01 -8.39 -13.64
N TYR A 740 27.80 -8.53 -13.12
CA TYR A 740 27.58 -8.51 -11.67
C TYR A 740 28.16 -9.74 -10.96
N ALA A 741 28.13 -10.92 -11.59
CA ALA A 741 28.80 -12.10 -11.06
C ALA A 741 30.34 -11.93 -11.04
N ARG A 742 30.91 -11.35 -12.11
CA ARG A 742 32.33 -10.98 -12.16
C ARG A 742 32.68 -9.94 -11.11
N GLU A 743 31.82 -8.94 -10.90
CA GLU A 743 32.02 -7.90 -9.90
C GLU A 743 32.07 -8.48 -8.49
N HIS A 744 31.18 -9.42 -8.15
CA HIS A 744 31.24 -10.12 -6.87
C HIS A 744 32.60 -10.81 -6.68
N ASN A 745 33.07 -11.58 -7.67
CA ASN A 745 34.35 -12.27 -7.58
C ASN A 745 35.54 -11.30 -7.49
N ARG A 746 35.48 -10.15 -8.17
CA ARG A 746 36.47 -9.07 -8.06
C ARG A 746 36.50 -8.46 -6.66
N LEU A 747 35.32 -8.24 -6.06
CA LEU A 747 35.20 -7.74 -4.69
C LEU A 747 35.75 -8.77 -3.68
N ALA A 748 35.42 -10.05 -3.84
CA ALA A 748 35.93 -11.14 -3.00
C ALA A 748 37.47 -11.22 -3.06
N ASP A 749 38.06 -11.12 -4.24
CA ASP A 749 39.52 -11.06 -4.41
C ASP A 749 40.14 -9.85 -3.71
N GLY A 750 39.55 -8.66 -3.89
CA GLY A 750 40.01 -7.43 -3.23
C GLY A 750 39.95 -7.50 -1.70
N LEU A 751 38.85 -8.04 -1.15
CA LEU A 751 38.67 -8.23 0.29
C LEU A 751 39.63 -9.27 0.86
N LYS A 752 39.87 -10.38 0.16
CA LYS A 752 40.85 -11.40 0.60
C LYS A 752 42.27 -10.83 0.66
N LEU A 753 42.62 -9.90 -0.24
CA LEU A 753 43.94 -9.26 -0.25
C LEU A 753 44.16 -8.36 0.97
N VAL A 754 43.16 -7.59 1.38
CA VAL A 754 43.29 -6.68 2.54
C VAL A 754 43.02 -7.38 3.88
N ASN A 755 42.23 -8.46 3.88
CA ASN A 755 41.90 -9.27 5.06
C ASN A 755 42.18 -10.77 4.79
N PRO A 756 43.46 -11.21 4.76
CA PRO A 756 43.80 -12.61 4.49
C PRO A 756 43.25 -13.61 5.51
N HIS A 757 42.90 -13.17 6.70
CA HIS A 757 42.37 -13.97 7.81
C HIS A 757 40.88 -14.28 7.70
N TRP A 758 40.14 -13.58 6.85
CA TRP A 758 38.71 -13.85 6.63
C TRP A 758 38.52 -15.21 5.95
N ASP A 759 37.49 -15.94 6.41
CA ASP A 759 37.07 -17.21 5.82
C ASP A 759 36.18 -17.00 4.59
N ASP A 760 35.79 -18.10 3.93
CA ASP A 760 34.95 -18.09 2.73
C ASP A 760 33.62 -17.36 2.95
N GLU A 761 32.93 -17.68 4.05
CA GLU A 761 31.60 -17.16 4.34
C GLU A 761 31.64 -15.65 4.57
N HIS A 762 32.59 -15.19 5.38
CA HIS A 762 32.70 -13.78 5.69
C HIS A 762 33.05 -12.95 4.45
N ILE A 763 33.95 -13.43 3.59
CA ILE A 763 34.28 -12.77 2.32
C ILE A 763 33.08 -12.73 1.39
N TYR A 764 32.35 -13.85 1.26
CA TYR A 764 31.15 -13.91 0.43
C TYR A 764 30.11 -12.89 0.88
N GLN A 765 29.81 -12.83 2.18
CA GLN A 765 28.80 -11.93 2.71
C GLN A 765 29.20 -10.46 2.62
N GLU A 766 30.47 -10.12 2.86
CA GLU A 766 30.96 -8.74 2.67
C GLU A 766 30.99 -8.35 1.19
N ALA A 767 31.42 -9.23 0.29
CA ALA A 767 31.38 -8.98 -1.16
C ALA A 767 29.93 -8.79 -1.65
N ARG A 768 28.99 -9.62 -1.18
CA ARG A 768 27.55 -9.47 -1.43
C ARG A 768 27.03 -8.13 -0.90
N LYS A 769 27.36 -7.77 0.34
CA LYS A 769 26.95 -6.51 0.98
C LYS A 769 27.45 -5.29 0.22
N ILE A 770 28.72 -5.26 -0.19
CA ILE A 770 29.31 -4.18 -0.99
C ILE A 770 28.65 -4.11 -2.37
N SER A 771 28.50 -5.24 -3.05
CA SER A 771 27.85 -5.31 -4.37
C SER A 771 26.41 -4.78 -4.34
N VAL A 772 25.63 -5.16 -3.32
CA VAL A 772 24.27 -4.65 -3.10
C VAL A 772 24.29 -3.16 -2.77
N ALA A 773 25.22 -2.70 -1.93
CA ALA A 773 25.32 -1.29 -1.58
C ALA A 773 25.67 -0.39 -2.78
N THR A 774 26.56 -0.83 -3.67
CA THR A 774 26.88 -0.11 -4.91
C THR A 774 25.73 -0.17 -5.90
N TYR A 775 25.04 -1.30 -6.00
CA TYR A 775 23.83 -1.47 -6.82
C TYR A 775 22.71 -0.50 -6.39
N GLN A 776 22.37 -0.47 -5.09
CA GLN A 776 21.41 0.48 -4.52
C GLN A 776 21.83 1.94 -4.79
N HIS A 777 23.12 2.26 -4.62
CA HIS A 777 23.64 3.59 -4.91
C HIS A 777 23.45 3.98 -6.37
N ILE A 778 23.83 3.12 -7.32
CA ILE A 778 23.67 3.35 -8.77
C ILE A 778 22.20 3.57 -9.13
N ILE A 779 21.27 2.78 -8.57
CA ILE A 779 19.84 2.94 -8.83
C ILE A 779 19.36 4.35 -8.47
N TYR A 780 19.65 4.83 -7.25
CA TYR A 780 19.08 6.08 -6.77
C TYR A 780 19.87 7.32 -7.22
N ASN A 781 21.18 7.18 -7.44
CA ASN A 781 22.06 8.27 -7.88
C ASN A 781 22.04 8.47 -9.40
N GLU A 782 22.07 7.37 -10.16
CA GLU A 782 22.21 7.43 -11.61
C GLU A 782 20.88 7.14 -12.32
N PHE A 783 20.22 6.01 -12.03
CA PHE A 783 19.08 5.52 -12.82
C PHE A 783 17.77 6.28 -12.57
N LEU A 784 17.28 6.34 -11.33
CA LEU A 784 15.98 6.94 -10.99
C LEU A 784 15.84 8.40 -11.44
N PRO A 785 16.86 9.27 -11.35
CA PRO A 785 16.74 10.65 -11.83
C PRO A 785 16.46 10.77 -13.34
N ARG A 786 16.92 9.83 -14.17
CA ARG A 786 16.58 9.80 -15.61
C ARG A 786 15.16 9.32 -15.83
N LEU A 787 14.73 8.35 -15.03
CA LEU A 787 13.39 7.78 -15.14
C LEU A 787 12.30 8.76 -14.69
N LEU A 788 12.44 9.34 -13.49
CA LEU A 788 11.39 10.14 -12.84
C LEU A 788 11.56 11.66 -13.05
N GLY A 789 12.78 12.11 -13.34
CA GLY A 789 13.14 13.52 -13.33
C GLY A 789 13.33 14.08 -11.91
N TRP A 790 14.13 15.15 -11.79
CA TRP A 790 14.54 15.70 -10.48
C TRP A 790 13.38 16.20 -9.62
N ASN A 791 12.30 16.70 -10.22
CA ASN A 791 11.13 17.16 -9.48
C ASN A 791 10.46 16.01 -8.71
N ALA A 792 10.27 14.85 -9.35
CA ALA A 792 9.71 13.67 -8.71
C ALA A 792 10.68 13.05 -7.70
N ILE A 793 11.99 13.03 -7.99
CA ILE A 793 13.03 12.58 -7.04
C ILE A 793 12.93 13.36 -5.72
N ASN A 794 12.77 14.69 -5.80
CA ASN A 794 12.61 15.52 -4.62
C ASN A 794 11.25 15.28 -3.92
N LEU A 795 10.16 15.22 -4.69
CA LEU A 795 8.80 15.00 -4.18
C LEU A 795 8.70 13.70 -3.35
N TYR A 796 9.31 12.61 -3.82
CA TYR A 796 9.25 11.30 -3.17
C TYR A 796 10.39 11.05 -2.18
N GLY A 797 11.31 12.02 -1.98
CA GLY A 797 12.41 11.87 -1.03
C GLY A 797 13.46 10.82 -1.44
N LEU A 798 13.69 10.68 -2.75
CA LEU A 798 14.59 9.66 -3.31
C LEU A 798 16.03 10.14 -3.47
N LYS A 799 16.31 11.41 -3.19
CA LYS A 799 17.67 11.96 -3.26
C LYS A 799 18.56 11.33 -2.18
N LEU A 800 19.75 10.89 -2.57
CA LEU A 800 20.76 10.33 -1.67
C LEU A 800 21.49 11.43 -0.88
N HIS A 801 22.07 11.06 0.26
CA HIS A 801 22.91 11.96 1.03
C HIS A 801 24.33 11.99 0.46
N SER A 802 24.96 13.16 0.48
CA SER A 802 26.37 13.29 0.10
C SER A 802 27.32 12.86 1.22
N HIS A 803 26.91 13.00 2.48
CA HIS A 803 27.71 12.70 3.67
C HIS A 803 26.79 12.21 4.81
N GLY A 804 27.39 11.53 5.80
CA GLY A 804 26.67 11.00 6.97
C GLY A 804 25.71 9.87 6.63
N TYR A 805 24.76 9.63 7.54
CA TYR A 805 23.82 8.51 7.50
C TYR A 805 22.38 8.96 7.23
N TYR A 806 21.61 8.08 6.58
CA TYR A 806 20.16 8.19 6.40
C TYR A 806 19.43 7.68 7.64
N LYS A 807 18.54 8.50 8.21
CA LYS A 807 17.79 8.19 9.45
C LYS A 807 16.30 7.94 9.22
N GLY A 808 15.91 7.64 7.97
CA GLY A 808 14.52 7.56 7.58
C GLY A 808 13.93 6.14 7.61
N TYR A 809 14.69 5.12 8.03
CA TYR A 809 14.18 3.76 8.19
C TYR A 809 12.96 3.74 9.14
N ARG A 810 11.93 2.97 8.80
CA ARG A 810 10.75 2.76 9.66
C ARG A 810 10.34 1.29 9.66
N SER A 811 10.31 0.67 10.85
CA SER A 811 9.78 -0.69 11.05
C SER A 811 8.27 -0.78 10.75
N SER A 812 7.52 0.31 10.92
CA SER A 812 6.07 0.31 10.71
C SER A 812 5.62 0.33 9.23
N CYS A 813 6.53 0.34 8.25
CA CYS A 813 6.17 0.47 6.84
C CYS A 813 6.28 -0.85 6.07
N ASN A 814 5.43 -1.01 5.05
CA ASN A 814 5.37 -2.22 4.24
C ASN A 814 6.33 -2.10 3.03
N PRO A 815 7.36 -2.95 2.93
CA PRO A 815 8.32 -3.00 1.82
C PRO A 815 7.81 -3.76 0.60
N ASN A 816 6.72 -4.53 0.70
CA ASN A 816 6.22 -5.38 -0.38
C ASN A 816 6.02 -4.56 -1.66
N VAL A 817 6.38 -5.16 -2.80
CA VAL A 817 6.10 -4.58 -4.11
C VAL A 817 4.59 -4.49 -4.33
N VAL A 818 4.11 -3.34 -4.77
CA VAL A 818 2.71 -3.16 -5.14
C VAL A 818 2.43 -3.79 -6.51
N THR A 819 1.33 -4.52 -6.66
CA THR A 819 1.00 -5.25 -7.91
C THR A 819 0.89 -4.31 -9.12
N GLU A 820 0.45 -3.07 -8.91
CA GLU A 820 0.37 -2.05 -9.95
C GLU A 820 1.73 -1.68 -10.53
N PHE A 821 2.78 -1.72 -9.69
CA PHE A 821 4.16 -1.52 -10.12
C PHE A 821 4.62 -2.70 -10.99
N ALA A 822 4.47 -3.93 -10.49
CA ALA A 822 4.96 -5.14 -11.16
C ALA A 822 4.22 -5.49 -12.46
N THR A 823 2.91 -5.20 -12.52
CA THR A 823 2.05 -5.64 -13.62
C THR A 823 1.81 -4.56 -14.67
N ALA A 824 2.01 -3.28 -14.32
CA ALA A 824 1.80 -2.18 -15.26
C ALA A 824 2.93 -1.13 -15.24
N ALA A 825 3.14 -0.42 -14.14
CA ALA A 825 3.94 0.81 -14.17
C ALA A 825 5.43 0.59 -14.45
N TYR A 826 6.02 -0.54 -14.01
CA TYR A 826 7.44 -0.84 -14.25
C TYR A 826 7.68 -1.66 -15.52
N ARG A 827 6.62 -2.00 -16.27
CA ARG A 827 6.68 -2.63 -17.61
C ARG A 827 7.09 -1.64 -18.72
N ILE A 828 7.47 -0.42 -18.35
CA ILE A 828 7.96 0.64 -19.22
C ILE A 828 9.14 0.21 -20.10
N GLY A 829 9.98 -0.72 -19.63
CA GLY A 829 11.12 -1.25 -20.39
C GLY A 829 10.71 -1.85 -21.74
N HIS A 830 9.47 -2.32 -21.88
CA HIS A 830 8.97 -2.90 -23.11
C HIS A 830 8.83 -1.89 -24.26
N SER A 831 8.58 -0.60 -23.96
CA SER A 831 8.56 0.47 -24.97
C SER A 831 9.96 0.94 -25.34
N LEU A 832 10.94 0.80 -24.43
CA LEU A 832 12.32 1.23 -24.63
C LEU A 832 13.15 0.27 -25.50
N LEU A 833 12.63 -0.93 -25.80
CA LEU A 833 13.33 -2.00 -26.48
C LEU A 833 13.55 -1.71 -27.97
N ARG A 834 14.82 -1.80 -28.38
CA ARG A 834 15.23 -1.84 -29.79
C ARG A 834 14.97 -3.23 -30.39
N PRO A 835 14.67 -3.35 -31.70
CA PRO A 835 14.54 -4.65 -32.36
C PRO A 835 15.86 -5.45 -32.41
N HIS A 836 17.00 -4.77 -32.33
CA HIS A 836 18.33 -5.37 -32.43
C HIS A 836 19.20 -4.92 -31.26
N ILE A 837 20.01 -5.83 -30.72
CA ILE A 837 21.09 -5.51 -29.77
C ILE A 837 22.35 -5.19 -30.60
N PRO A 838 22.83 -3.94 -30.58
CA PRO A 838 24.00 -3.54 -31.34
C PRO A 838 25.28 -4.07 -30.70
N ARG A 839 26.30 -4.27 -31.53
CA ARG A 839 27.64 -4.71 -31.11
C ARG A 839 28.65 -3.66 -31.51
N MET A 840 29.66 -3.45 -30.66
CA MET A 840 30.67 -2.40 -30.86
C MET A 840 32.09 -2.92 -30.62
N THR A 841 33.03 -2.48 -31.45
CA THR A 841 34.46 -2.71 -31.23
C THR A 841 34.96 -1.95 -29.99
N PRO A 842 36.19 -2.23 -29.51
CA PRO A 842 36.84 -1.40 -28.47
C PRO A 842 36.96 0.09 -28.84
N ALA A 843 36.98 0.43 -30.14
CA ALA A 843 36.99 1.80 -30.64
C ALA A 843 35.57 2.37 -30.86
N PHE A 844 34.53 1.69 -30.36
CA PHE A 844 33.11 2.07 -30.52
C PHE A 844 32.65 2.19 -31.97
N SER A 845 33.25 1.41 -32.88
CA SER A 845 32.74 1.24 -34.24
C SER A 845 31.72 0.12 -34.28
N SER A 846 30.61 0.30 -34.99
CA SER A 846 29.56 -0.72 -35.11
C SER A 846 30.09 -2.00 -35.74
N LEU A 847 29.70 -3.14 -35.17
CA LEU A 847 29.99 -4.48 -35.67
C LEU A 847 28.72 -5.12 -36.25
N GLU A 848 28.83 -5.65 -37.46
CA GLU A 848 27.74 -6.36 -38.14
C GLU A 848 27.96 -7.89 -38.16
N PRO A 849 26.88 -8.69 -38.20
CA PRO A 849 25.49 -8.27 -38.04
C PRO A 849 25.17 -7.86 -36.59
N SER A 850 24.29 -6.90 -36.39
CA SER A 850 23.64 -6.71 -35.08
C SER A 850 22.82 -7.96 -34.68
N ILE A 851 22.53 -8.12 -33.38
CA ILE A 851 21.83 -9.30 -32.86
C ILE A 851 20.32 -9.04 -32.90
N LEU A 852 19.59 -9.78 -33.72
CA LEU A 852 18.12 -9.69 -33.76
C LEU A 852 17.50 -10.39 -32.54
N LEU A 853 16.56 -9.73 -31.85
CA LEU A 853 15.97 -10.25 -30.62
C LEU A 853 15.23 -11.58 -30.82
N ARG A 854 14.35 -11.67 -31.83
CA ARG A 854 13.54 -12.89 -32.06
C ARG A 854 14.37 -14.18 -32.25
N ASP A 855 15.60 -14.06 -32.74
CA ASP A 855 16.48 -15.20 -33.01
C ASP A 855 17.26 -15.66 -31.75
N THR A 856 17.25 -14.87 -30.68
CA THR A 856 18.13 -15.07 -29.50
C THR A 856 17.41 -15.29 -28.19
N PHE A 857 16.08 -15.29 -28.16
CA PHE A 857 15.34 -15.60 -26.95
C PHE A 857 15.63 -17.02 -26.43
N PHE A 858 16.14 -17.15 -25.20
CA PHE A 858 16.59 -18.42 -24.60
C PHE A 858 17.59 -19.22 -25.47
N ASN A 859 18.35 -18.51 -26.30
CA ASN A 859 19.42 -19.05 -27.13
C ASN A 859 20.72 -18.27 -26.87
N PRO A 860 21.41 -18.56 -25.75
CA PRO A 860 22.61 -17.82 -25.33
C PRO A 860 23.89 -18.22 -26.09
N ASP A 861 23.84 -19.09 -27.11
CA ASP A 861 25.03 -19.60 -27.79
C ASP A 861 25.95 -18.50 -28.34
N ILE A 862 25.37 -17.34 -28.67
CA ILE A 862 26.12 -16.18 -29.12
C ILE A 862 27.11 -15.66 -28.06
N ILE A 863 26.81 -15.80 -26.77
CA ILE A 863 27.62 -15.30 -25.65
C ILE A 863 28.95 -16.06 -25.52
N TYR A 864 29.02 -17.33 -25.95
CA TYR A 864 30.26 -18.10 -25.92
C TYR A 864 31.29 -17.64 -26.96
N LYS A 865 30.89 -16.79 -27.91
CA LYS A 865 31.85 -16.22 -28.86
C LYS A 865 32.82 -15.30 -28.11
N PRO A 866 34.12 -15.32 -28.43
CA PRO A 866 35.11 -14.45 -27.79
C PRO A 866 34.66 -12.99 -27.81
N HIS A 867 34.82 -12.29 -26.68
CA HIS A 867 34.51 -10.87 -26.52
C HIS A 867 33.02 -10.46 -26.70
N MET A 868 32.07 -11.40 -26.77
CA MET A 868 30.66 -11.05 -27.00
C MET A 868 30.07 -10.18 -25.90
N VAL A 869 30.38 -10.46 -24.62
CA VAL A 869 29.93 -9.64 -23.48
C VAL A 869 30.44 -8.20 -23.64
N ASP A 870 31.72 -8.04 -23.97
CA ASP A 870 32.37 -6.77 -24.26
C ASP A 870 31.71 -6.00 -25.43
N GLU A 871 31.43 -6.69 -26.54
CA GLU A 871 30.78 -6.11 -27.72
C GLU A 871 29.35 -5.62 -27.42
N ILE A 872 28.57 -6.43 -26.71
CA ILE A 872 27.19 -6.12 -26.30
C ILE A 872 27.19 -4.94 -25.32
N MET A 873 28.02 -4.99 -24.29
CA MET A 873 28.07 -3.93 -23.27
C MET A 873 28.45 -2.58 -23.88
N ARG A 874 29.41 -2.53 -24.80
CA ARG A 874 29.73 -1.29 -25.53
C ARG A 874 28.59 -0.82 -26.43
N GLY A 875 27.86 -1.75 -27.05
CA GLY A 875 26.65 -1.47 -27.83
C GLY A 875 25.52 -0.87 -26.99
N LEU A 876 25.21 -1.48 -25.84
CA LEU A 876 24.17 -1.00 -24.92
C LEU A 876 24.44 0.42 -24.43
N VAL A 877 25.69 0.75 -24.09
CA VAL A 877 26.02 2.08 -23.57
C VAL A 877 26.18 3.13 -24.69
N SER A 878 26.45 2.74 -25.94
CA SER A 878 26.76 3.70 -27.03
C SER A 878 25.65 3.92 -28.05
N THR A 879 24.53 3.23 -27.92
CA THR A 879 23.41 3.35 -28.85
C THR A 879 22.15 3.83 -28.14
N PRO A 880 21.26 4.55 -28.83
CA PRO A 880 20.01 5.02 -28.24
C PRO A 880 19.02 3.87 -28.03
N MET A 881 18.28 3.96 -26.93
CA MET A 881 17.03 3.22 -26.74
C MET A 881 15.91 3.77 -27.62
N GLU A 882 14.81 3.04 -27.75
CA GLU A 882 13.55 3.63 -28.22
C GLU A 882 13.01 4.61 -27.16
N SER A 883 12.22 5.60 -27.59
CA SER A 883 11.61 6.56 -26.67
C SER A 883 10.50 5.90 -25.85
N LEU A 884 10.30 6.37 -24.62
CA LEU A 884 9.15 5.92 -23.85
C LEU A 884 7.89 6.61 -24.38
N ASP A 885 7.10 5.87 -25.15
CA ASP A 885 5.83 6.31 -25.70
C ASP A 885 4.91 5.08 -25.91
N GLN A 886 3.78 5.28 -26.58
CA GLN A 886 2.86 4.18 -26.83
C GLN A 886 3.44 3.11 -27.78
N PHE A 887 4.51 3.35 -28.53
CA PHE A 887 5.01 2.42 -29.54
C PHE A 887 5.85 1.29 -28.92
N ILE A 888 5.73 0.10 -29.50
CA ILE A 888 6.43 -1.12 -29.05
C ILE A 888 6.86 -1.94 -30.27
N THR A 889 8.15 -2.32 -30.30
CA THR A 889 8.76 -3.05 -31.42
C THR A 889 8.05 -4.36 -31.76
N GLY A 890 7.98 -4.66 -33.07
CA GLY A 890 7.42 -5.88 -33.64
C GLY A 890 8.06 -7.17 -33.10
N GLU A 891 9.32 -7.10 -32.67
CA GLU A 891 10.05 -8.24 -32.10
C GLU A 891 9.35 -8.83 -30.86
N ILE A 892 8.64 -7.99 -30.09
CA ILE A 892 7.91 -8.44 -28.90
C ILE A 892 6.39 -8.27 -29.02
N SER A 893 5.87 -7.45 -29.94
CA SER A 893 4.42 -7.32 -30.17
C SER A 893 3.85 -8.37 -31.14
N ASN A 894 4.69 -9.06 -31.92
CA ASN A 894 4.26 -10.14 -32.83
C ASN A 894 5.16 -11.39 -32.76
N HIS A 895 6.45 -11.22 -32.48
CA HIS A 895 7.47 -12.27 -32.62
C HIS A 895 8.06 -12.76 -31.29
N LEU A 896 7.41 -12.46 -30.16
CA LEU A 896 7.89 -12.90 -28.85
C LEU A 896 7.97 -14.44 -28.79
N PHE A 897 9.18 -14.96 -28.53
CA PHE A 897 9.50 -16.40 -28.47
C PHE A 897 9.14 -17.21 -29.73
N GLU A 898 8.96 -16.55 -30.88
CA GLU A 898 8.57 -17.16 -32.15
C GLU A 898 9.43 -18.37 -32.52
N ASP A 899 8.79 -19.42 -33.05
CA ASP A 899 9.47 -20.45 -33.84
C ASP A 899 9.24 -20.14 -35.32
N ARG A 900 10.29 -19.72 -36.02
CA ARG A 900 10.25 -19.32 -37.43
C ARG A 900 9.77 -20.43 -38.37
N ARG A 901 9.81 -21.69 -37.93
CA ARG A 901 9.32 -22.84 -38.71
C ARG A 901 7.79 -22.95 -38.69
N ILE A 902 7.14 -22.28 -37.73
CA ILE A 902 5.69 -22.33 -37.53
C ILE A 902 5.12 -20.90 -37.74
N PRO A 903 4.37 -20.66 -38.82
CA PRO A 903 3.78 -19.35 -39.09
C PRO A 903 2.93 -18.85 -37.92
N HIS A 904 3.09 -17.57 -37.58
CA HIS A 904 2.30 -16.89 -36.55
C HIS A 904 2.37 -17.53 -35.15
N SER A 905 3.49 -18.21 -34.85
CA SER A 905 3.72 -18.89 -33.58
C SER A 905 4.19 -17.95 -32.47
N GLY A 906 4.70 -16.76 -32.83
CA GLY A 906 5.08 -15.72 -31.88
C GLY A 906 3.90 -15.18 -31.08
N MET A 907 4.20 -14.60 -29.92
CA MET A 907 3.23 -13.96 -29.02
C MET A 907 3.36 -12.43 -29.04
N ASP A 908 2.40 -11.78 -28.37
CA ASP A 908 2.29 -10.32 -28.26
C ASP A 908 2.45 -9.90 -26.79
N LEU A 909 3.63 -9.41 -26.42
CA LEU A 909 3.96 -8.98 -25.06
C LEU A 909 3.06 -7.83 -24.54
N PRO A 910 2.79 -6.74 -25.29
CA PRO A 910 1.82 -5.74 -24.86
C PRO A 910 0.41 -6.32 -24.60
N ALA A 911 -0.08 -7.23 -25.45
CA ALA A 911 -1.35 -7.90 -25.20
C ALA A 911 -1.30 -8.78 -23.95
N LEU A 912 -0.19 -9.50 -23.72
CA LEU A 912 0.03 -10.25 -22.47
C LEU A 912 0.02 -9.33 -21.24
N ASN A 913 0.62 -8.13 -21.30
CA ASN A 913 0.63 -7.18 -20.18
C ASN A 913 -0.78 -6.66 -19.86
N ILE A 914 -1.57 -6.30 -20.88
CA ILE A 914 -2.96 -5.85 -20.70
C ILE A 914 -3.81 -6.97 -20.12
N GLN A 915 -3.68 -8.18 -20.67
CA GLN A 915 -4.40 -9.35 -20.22
C GLN A 915 -3.99 -9.73 -18.77
N ARG A 916 -2.71 -9.57 -18.42
CA ARG A 916 -2.19 -9.76 -17.06
C ARG A 916 -2.73 -8.73 -16.08
N GLY A 917 -2.86 -7.46 -16.48
CA GLY A 917 -3.51 -6.43 -15.67
C GLY A 917 -4.95 -6.80 -15.31
N ARG A 918 -5.71 -7.37 -16.26
CA ARG A 918 -7.08 -7.86 -16.01
C ARG A 918 -7.08 -9.11 -15.11
N ASP A 919 -6.14 -10.03 -15.31
CA ASP A 919 -5.94 -11.22 -14.45
C ASP A 919 -5.64 -10.87 -12.99
N HIS A 920 -4.84 -9.82 -12.78
CA HIS A 920 -4.44 -9.32 -11.46
C HIS A 920 -5.49 -8.42 -10.80
N GLY A 921 -6.63 -8.21 -11.46
CA GLY A 921 -7.70 -7.35 -10.97
C GLY A 921 -7.23 -5.91 -10.80
N ILE A 922 -6.38 -5.39 -11.68
CA ILE A 922 -5.91 -4.01 -11.61
C ILE A 922 -7.05 -3.06 -11.98
N PRO A 923 -7.40 -2.07 -11.12
CA PRO A 923 -8.36 -1.02 -11.45
C PRO A 923 -8.05 -0.30 -12.78
N PRO A 924 -9.06 0.33 -13.42
CA PRO A 924 -8.83 1.14 -14.60
C PRO A 924 -7.88 2.31 -14.33
N TYR A 925 -7.18 2.77 -15.39
CA TYR A 925 -6.24 3.90 -15.38
C TYR A 925 -6.77 5.15 -14.67
N ASN A 926 -8.06 5.45 -14.81
CA ASN A 926 -8.69 6.64 -14.25
C ASN A 926 -8.72 6.65 -12.71
N GLU A 927 -8.71 5.48 -12.05
CA GLU A 927 -8.63 5.39 -10.59
C GLU A 927 -7.25 5.84 -10.09
N TYR A 928 -6.18 5.48 -10.81
CA TYR A 928 -4.82 5.87 -10.47
C TYR A 928 -4.53 7.33 -10.75
N ARG A 929 -5.18 7.93 -11.77
CA ARG A 929 -5.16 9.39 -11.95
C ARG A 929 -5.61 10.08 -10.66
N SER A 930 -6.74 9.65 -10.09
CA SER A 930 -7.26 10.22 -8.84
C SER A 930 -6.31 9.98 -7.66
N LEU A 931 -5.77 8.76 -7.51
CA LEU A 931 -4.79 8.43 -6.47
C LEU A 931 -3.55 9.34 -6.55
N CYS A 932 -3.11 9.65 -7.77
CA CYS A 932 -1.93 10.46 -8.05
C CYS A 932 -2.24 11.95 -8.18
N ASN A 933 -3.36 12.42 -7.62
CA ASN A 933 -3.79 13.83 -7.60
C ASN A 933 -3.97 14.46 -9.00
N LEU A 934 -4.27 13.65 -10.01
CA LEU A 934 -4.68 14.11 -11.34
C LEU A 934 -6.20 14.17 -11.42
N LYS A 935 -6.71 15.02 -12.32
CA LYS A 935 -8.14 15.11 -12.59
C LYS A 935 -8.66 13.76 -13.11
N ARG A 936 -9.68 13.22 -12.45
CA ARG A 936 -10.46 12.08 -12.94
C ARG A 936 -11.15 12.48 -14.24
N ALA A 937 -10.94 11.71 -15.30
CA ALA A 937 -11.52 11.96 -16.60
C ALA A 937 -12.98 11.50 -16.63
N GLU A 938 -13.90 12.41 -16.93
CA GLU A 938 -15.31 12.09 -17.18
C GLU A 938 -15.60 11.99 -18.68
N THR A 939 -14.83 12.73 -19.47
CA THR A 939 -14.86 12.76 -20.93
C THR A 939 -13.48 12.43 -21.51
N TRP A 940 -13.44 12.08 -22.80
CA TRP A 940 -12.17 11.84 -23.49
C TRP A 940 -11.26 13.07 -23.56
N ASP A 941 -11.84 14.27 -23.64
CA ASP A 941 -11.08 15.52 -23.73
C ASP A 941 -10.39 15.90 -22.41
N ASP A 942 -10.86 15.36 -21.28
CA ASP A 942 -10.20 15.53 -19.98
C ASP A 942 -8.79 14.91 -19.92
N LEU A 943 -8.47 14.00 -20.86
CA LEU A 943 -7.14 13.39 -20.98
C LEU A 943 -6.14 14.23 -21.75
N SER A 944 -6.57 15.30 -22.46
CA SER A 944 -5.76 16.06 -23.42
C SER A 944 -4.50 16.71 -22.83
N ARG A 945 -4.51 16.96 -21.51
CA ARG A 945 -3.35 17.51 -20.80
C ARG A 945 -2.21 16.50 -20.71
N GLU A 946 -2.52 15.25 -20.37
CA GLU A 946 -1.50 14.21 -20.16
C GLU A 946 -1.28 13.35 -21.40
N ILE A 947 -2.28 13.12 -22.25
CA ILE A 947 -2.20 12.20 -23.40
C ILE A 947 -2.34 12.98 -24.72
N PRO A 948 -1.53 12.69 -25.77
CA PRO A 948 -1.69 13.30 -27.09
C PRO A 948 -3.06 13.03 -27.72
N GLN A 949 -3.63 14.04 -28.41
CA GLN A 949 -4.98 13.96 -28.99
C GLN A 949 -5.17 12.80 -29.98
N GLU A 950 -4.13 12.46 -30.72
CA GLU A 950 -4.12 11.34 -31.66
C GLU A 950 -4.31 10.00 -30.95
N VAL A 951 -3.70 9.82 -29.77
CA VAL A 951 -3.82 8.61 -28.95
C VAL A 951 -5.19 8.57 -28.27
N ILE A 952 -5.69 9.71 -27.77
CA ILE A 952 -7.06 9.84 -27.23
C ILE A 952 -8.10 9.40 -28.27
N SER A 953 -7.92 9.82 -29.53
CA SER A 953 -8.82 9.46 -30.62
C SER A 953 -8.84 7.94 -30.89
N ARG A 954 -7.69 7.27 -30.78
CA ARG A 954 -7.59 5.81 -30.91
C ARG A 954 -8.18 5.07 -29.71
N LEU A 955 -7.92 5.55 -28.49
CA LEU A 955 -8.52 4.99 -27.27
C LEU A 955 -10.05 5.09 -27.31
N ARG A 956 -10.59 6.25 -27.72
CA ARG A 956 -12.03 6.48 -27.91
C ARG A 956 -12.66 5.55 -28.94
N LEU A 957 -11.90 5.10 -29.94
CA LEU A 957 -12.40 4.17 -30.96
C LEU A 957 -12.61 2.75 -30.40
N ILE A 958 -11.79 2.33 -29.43
CA ILE A 958 -11.74 0.92 -28.98
C ILE A 958 -12.32 0.68 -27.59
N TYR A 959 -12.27 1.67 -26.70
CA TYR A 959 -12.85 1.57 -25.36
C TYR A 959 -14.25 2.23 -25.35
N PRO A 960 -15.28 1.57 -24.77
CA PRO A 960 -16.63 2.15 -24.70
C PRO A 960 -16.70 3.43 -23.87
N SER A 961 -15.91 3.52 -22.80
CA SER A 961 -15.84 4.67 -21.90
C SER A 961 -14.40 5.00 -21.52
N VAL A 962 -14.14 6.27 -21.22
CA VAL A 962 -12.85 6.74 -20.68
C VAL A 962 -12.51 6.07 -19.34
N LYS A 963 -13.54 5.60 -18.62
CA LYS A 963 -13.42 4.91 -17.33
C LYS A 963 -12.95 3.46 -17.46
N ASP A 964 -12.86 2.91 -18.68
CA ASP A 964 -12.52 1.51 -18.92
C ASP A 964 -11.04 1.26 -19.28
N VAL A 965 -10.27 2.32 -19.54
CA VAL A 965 -8.89 2.22 -20.04
C VAL A 965 -8.03 1.43 -19.05
N ASP A 966 -7.36 0.37 -19.53
CA ASP A 966 -6.46 -0.44 -18.70
C ASP A 966 -5.23 0.39 -18.28
N LEU A 967 -4.69 0.16 -17.08
CA LEU A 967 -3.59 0.97 -16.52
C LEU A 967 -2.34 1.01 -17.41
N PHE A 968 -1.92 -0.13 -17.95
CA PHE A 968 -0.71 -0.22 -18.80
C PHE A 968 -0.78 0.68 -20.05
N PRO A 969 -1.76 0.53 -20.97
CA PRO A 969 -1.83 1.37 -22.16
C PRO A 969 -2.15 2.83 -21.82
N GLY A 970 -2.94 3.09 -20.76
CA GLY A 970 -3.25 4.46 -20.32
C GLY A 970 -2.02 5.22 -19.82
N GLY A 971 -1.28 4.63 -18.87
CA GLY A 971 -0.10 5.26 -18.28
C GLY A 971 1.10 5.36 -19.24
N LEU A 972 1.28 4.40 -20.14
CA LEU A 972 2.34 4.45 -21.15
C LEU A 972 2.09 5.52 -22.23
N SER A 973 0.83 5.90 -22.43
CA SER A 973 0.42 6.94 -23.40
C SER A 973 0.55 8.37 -22.87
N GLU A 974 0.94 8.56 -21.61
CA GLU A 974 1.13 9.88 -21.01
C GLU A 974 2.41 10.57 -21.51
N ARG A 975 2.35 11.89 -21.65
CA ARG A 975 3.50 12.74 -21.92
C ARG A 975 4.48 12.65 -20.74
N PRO A 976 5.79 12.48 -21.01
CA PRO A 976 6.80 12.44 -19.96
C PRO A 976 6.83 13.69 -19.08
N LEU A 977 7.13 13.51 -17.80
CA LEU A 977 7.47 14.63 -16.92
C LEU A 977 8.72 15.35 -17.39
N GLN A 978 8.83 16.65 -17.08
CA GLN A 978 10.01 17.43 -17.43
C GLN A 978 11.29 16.81 -16.85
N GLY A 979 12.20 16.41 -17.73
CA GLY A 979 13.47 15.79 -17.35
C GLY A 979 13.38 14.32 -16.93
N GLY A 980 12.18 13.72 -16.94
CA GLY A 980 11.95 12.29 -16.75
C GLY A 980 11.53 11.59 -18.04
N LEU A 981 11.31 10.28 -17.95
CA LEU A 981 10.84 9.43 -19.06
C LEU A 981 9.36 9.09 -18.94
N VAL A 982 8.86 8.92 -17.73
CA VAL A 982 7.48 8.50 -17.49
C VAL A 982 6.54 9.68 -17.31
N GLY A 983 5.26 9.48 -17.65
CA GLY A 983 4.19 10.40 -17.33
C GLY A 983 3.85 10.46 -15.84
N PRO A 984 2.99 11.41 -15.41
CA PRO A 984 2.69 11.66 -14.01
C PRO A 984 2.14 10.45 -13.24
N THR A 985 1.30 9.59 -13.86
CA THR A 985 0.71 8.44 -13.17
C THR A 985 1.74 7.36 -12.88
N PHE A 986 2.56 6.99 -13.87
CA PHE A 986 3.66 6.04 -13.66
C PHE A 986 4.76 6.61 -12.78
N ALA A 987 5.08 7.90 -12.88
CA ALA A 987 6.01 8.56 -11.96
C ALA A 987 5.56 8.47 -10.50
N CYS A 988 4.26 8.58 -10.26
CA CYS A 988 3.65 8.43 -8.95
C CYS A 988 3.77 7.00 -8.41
N ILE A 989 3.37 5.99 -9.17
CA ILE A 989 3.44 4.58 -8.75
C ILE A 989 4.89 4.15 -8.52
N ILE A 990 5.79 4.45 -9.46
CA ILE A 990 7.22 4.11 -9.38
C ILE A 990 7.87 4.87 -8.21
N GLY A 991 7.62 6.18 -8.08
CA GLY A 991 8.17 7.00 -7.02
C GLY A 991 7.73 6.53 -5.62
N LEU A 992 6.47 6.15 -5.46
CA LEU A 992 5.96 5.56 -4.23
C LEU A 992 6.63 4.22 -3.90
N GLN A 993 6.77 3.32 -4.88
CA GLN A 993 7.42 2.02 -4.67
C GLN A 993 8.88 2.19 -4.24
N PHE A 994 9.70 2.93 -5.00
CA PHE A 994 11.11 3.14 -4.63
C PHE A 994 11.26 3.87 -3.28
N ARG A 995 10.33 4.77 -2.93
CA ARG A 995 10.35 5.37 -1.58
C ARG A 995 10.21 4.31 -0.50
N GLN A 996 9.33 3.33 -0.68
CA GLN A 996 9.16 2.23 0.28
C GLN A 996 10.36 1.30 0.30
N LEU A 997 10.93 0.97 -0.87
CA LEU A 997 12.12 0.13 -0.98
C LEU A 997 13.32 0.70 -0.22
N ARG A 998 13.48 2.02 -0.15
CA ARG A 998 14.50 2.68 0.68
C ARG A 998 14.09 2.78 2.14
N LYS A 999 12.85 3.19 2.42
CA LYS A 999 12.39 3.55 3.76
C LYS A 999 12.12 2.34 4.66
N CYS A 1000 11.74 1.21 4.07
CA CYS A 1000 11.33 0.00 4.78
C CYS A 1000 12.41 -1.07 4.81
N ASP A 1001 13.62 -0.74 4.35
CA ASP A 1001 14.74 -1.68 4.29
C ASP A 1001 15.74 -1.39 5.41
N ARG A 1002 15.79 -2.28 6.40
CA ARG A 1002 16.72 -2.19 7.55
C ARG A 1002 18.16 -2.18 7.07
N PHE A 1003 18.47 -2.89 6.01
CA PHE A 1003 19.82 -3.03 5.48
C PHE A 1003 20.13 -2.03 4.35
N TRP A 1004 19.32 -0.97 4.20
CA TRP A 1004 19.60 0.12 3.27
C TRP A 1004 21.03 0.63 3.46
N ASN A 1005 21.79 0.79 2.38
CA ASN A 1005 23.23 1.05 2.45
C ASN A 1005 23.60 2.26 3.33
N GLU A 1006 22.81 3.34 3.36
CA GLU A 1006 23.09 4.54 4.17
C GLU A 1006 22.56 4.50 5.61
N ASN A 1007 21.98 3.39 6.10
CA ASN A 1007 21.33 3.34 7.43
C ASN A 1007 22.33 3.56 8.59
N ASP A 1008 21.85 4.10 9.72
CA ASP A 1008 22.67 4.47 10.89
C ASP A 1008 22.71 3.44 12.03
N ASP A 1009 22.02 2.30 11.89
CA ASP A 1009 21.99 1.21 12.86
C ASP A 1009 23.40 0.63 13.12
N PRO A 1010 23.95 0.77 14.35
CA PRO A 1010 25.30 0.33 14.68
C PRO A 1010 25.59 -1.14 14.45
N ALA A 1011 24.59 -2.01 14.48
CA ALA A 1011 24.78 -3.46 14.30
C ALA A 1011 25.09 -3.84 12.84
N ILE A 1012 24.65 -3.02 11.88
CA ILE A 1012 24.66 -3.38 10.45
C ILE A 1012 25.27 -2.32 9.54
N ARG A 1013 25.39 -1.06 10.00
CA ARG A 1013 25.82 0.08 9.19
C ARG A 1013 27.21 -0.11 8.61
N LEU A 1014 27.42 0.46 7.43
CA LEU A 1014 28.76 0.71 6.91
C LEU A 1014 29.40 1.87 7.69
N THR A 1015 30.72 1.84 7.89
CA THR A 1015 31.43 2.99 8.47
C THR A 1015 31.36 4.18 7.51
N GLU A 1016 31.56 5.41 8.00
CA GLU A 1016 31.56 6.59 7.11
C GLU A 1016 32.62 6.51 6.01
N ALA A 1017 33.77 5.89 6.30
CA ALA A 1017 34.81 5.62 5.29
C ALA A 1017 34.32 4.64 4.23
N GLN A 1018 33.70 3.52 4.63
CA GLN A 1018 33.10 2.56 3.71
C GLN A 1018 31.99 3.21 2.86
N LEU A 1019 31.12 4.03 3.47
CA LEU A 1019 30.09 4.78 2.74
C LEU A 1019 30.66 5.77 1.74
N ALA A 1020 31.77 6.44 2.07
CA ALA A 1020 32.45 7.32 1.15
C ALA A 1020 32.97 6.55 -0.08
N GLU A 1021 33.42 5.31 0.09
CA GLU A 1021 33.79 4.43 -1.03
C GLU A 1021 32.57 3.99 -1.86
N ILE A 1022 31.46 3.59 -1.23
CA ILE A 1022 30.21 3.24 -1.93
C ILE A 1022 29.68 4.41 -2.77
N ARG A 1023 29.76 5.64 -2.25
CA ARG A 1023 29.31 6.87 -2.95
C ARG A 1023 30.13 7.24 -4.19
N LYS A 1024 31.28 6.60 -4.42
CA LYS A 1024 32.07 6.74 -5.66
C LYS A 1024 31.59 5.81 -6.77
N ALA A 1025 30.78 4.80 -6.45
CA ALA A 1025 30.39 3.76 -7.40
C ALA A 1025 29.57 4.35 -8.55
N THR A 1026 29.95 3.97 -9.77
CA THR A 1026 29.23 4.31 -11.00
C THR A 1026 29.07 3.04 -11.83
N LEU A 1027 27.99 2.95 -12.61
CA LEU A 1027 27.84 1.79 -13.51
C LEU A 1027 28.94 1.77 -14.58
N ALA A 1028 29.45 2.94 -14.99
CA ALA A 1028 30.59 3.05 -15.89
C ALA A 1028 31.84 2.33 -15.37
N LYS A 1029 32.18 2.57 -14.10
CA LYS A 1029 33.33 1.91 -13.45
C LYS A 1029 33.12 0.41 -13.30
N LEU A 1030 31.94 -0.01 -12.86
CA LEU A 1030 31.60 -1.43 -12.72
C LEU A 1030 31.76 -2.16 -14.06
N ILE A 1031 31.29 -1.56 -15.16
CA ILE A 1031 31.48 -2.13 -16.50
C ILE A 1031 32.98 -2.23 -16.81
N CYS A 1032 33.74 -1.14 -16.70
CA CYS A 1032 35.19 -1.12 -16.96
C CYS A 1032 35.95 -2.24 -16.24
N ASP A 1033 35.71 -2.41 -14.93
CA ASP A 1033 36.45 -3.39 -14.13
C ASP A 1033 36.14 -4.84 -14.52
N ASN A 1034 35.01 -5.07 -15.18
CA ASN A 1034 34.49 -6.40 -15.51
C ASN A 1034 34.49 -6.75 -17.01
N LEU A 1035 34.91 -5.82 -17.89
CA LEU A 1035 35.22 -6.11 -19.30
C LEU A 1035 36.55 -6.84 -19.48
N ASP A 1036 36.69 -7.58 -20.58
CA ASP A 1036 37.97 -8.18 -21.00
C ASP A 1036 38.95 -7.11 -21.46
N ALA A 1037 38.45 -6.12 -22.24
CA ALA A 1037 39.24 -5.03 -22.79
C ALA A 1037 38.65 -3.66 -22.38
N PRO A 1038 38.92 -3.15 -21.18
CA PRO A 1038 38.25 -1.95 -20.62
C PRO A 1038 38.30 -0.71 -21.52
N GLY A 1039 39.47 -0.37 -22.06
CA GLY A 1039 39.64 0.78 -22.97
C GLY A 1039 39.14 2.10 -22.37
N GLU A 1040 38.18 2.73 -23.05
CA GLU A 1040 37.52 3.97 -22.66
C GLU A 1040 36.01 3.76 -22.53
N ILE A 1041 35.35 4.57 -21.70
CA ILE A 1041 33.90 4.58 -21.54
C ILE A 1041 33.42 6.00 -21.19
N GLN A 1042 32.19 6.34 -21.54
CA GLN A 1042 31.59 7.59 -21.09
C GLN A 1042 31.32 7.59 -19.58
N ARG A 1043 31.32 8.77 -18.97
CA ARG A 1043 31.18 8.92 -17.52
C ARG A 1043 29.82 8.44 -17.00
N SER A 1044 28.75 8.73 -17.74
CA SER A 1044 27.38 8.29 -17.43
C SER A 1044 26.92 7.34 -18.53
N VAL A 1045 26.84 6.05 -18.22
CA VAL A 1045 26.51 5.03 -19.23
C VAL A 1045 25.04 5.00 -19.61
N PHE A 1046 24.16 5.59 -18.81
CA PHE A 1046 22.74 5.77 -19.14
C PHE A 1046 22.48 6.91 -20.13
N ASP A 1047 23.45 7.81 -20.29
CA ASP A 1047 23.38 8.93 -21.23
C ASP A 1047 24.16 8.57 -22.51
N GLN A 1048 23.73 9.10 -23.65
CA GLN A 1048 24.46 8.99 -24.92
C GLN A 1048 25.86 9.61 -24.77
N PRO A 1049 26.88 9.06 -25.46
CA PRO A 1049 28.20 9.66 -25.49
C PRO A 1049 28.15 11.03 -26.18
N SER A 1050 28.89 12.00 -25.65
CA SER A 1050 29.01 13.35 -26.22
C SER A 1050 30.38 13.92 -25.87
N ASP A 1051 31.10 14.44 -26.85
CA ASP A 1051 32.46 14.97 -26.67
C ASP A 1051 32.57 16.06 -25.59
N PHE A 1052 31.46 16.76 -25.30
CA PHE A 1052 31.43 17.81 -24.29
C PHE A 1052 30.63 17.41 -23.04
N LEU A 1053 29.39 16.93 -23.20
CA LEU A 1053 28.48 16.69 -22.05
C LEU A 1053 28.73 15.36 -21.35
N ASN A 1054 29.17 14.34 -22.08
CA ASN A 1054 29.38 12.98 -21.56
C ASN A 1054 30.54 12.30 -22.31
N PRO A 1055 31.76 12.84 -22.21
CA PRO A 1055 32.88 12.37 -23.01
C PRO A 1055 33.30 10.98 -22.57
N ARG A 1056 33.79 10.19 -23.52
CA ARG A 1056 34.51 8.96 -23.22
C ARG A 1056 35.84 9.31 -22.56
N VAL A 1057 36.14 8.62 -21.47
CA VAL A 1057 37.36 8.78 -20.70
C VAL A 1057 38.03 7.42 -20.50
N PRO A 1058 39.36 7.36 -20.35
CA PRO A 1058 40.04 6.11 -20.04
C PRO A 1058 39.48 5.48 -18.76
N CYS A 1059 39.19 4.18 -18.76
CA CYS A 1059 38.63 3.46 -17.61
C CYS A 1059 39.45 3.65 -16.32
N ARG A 1060 40.78 3.81 -16.44
CA ARG A 1060 41.71 4.08 -15.33
C ARG A 1060 41.50 5.43 -14.63
N SER A 1061 40.81 6.37 -15.29
CA SER A 1061 40.54 7.72 -14.74
C SER A 1061 39.26 7.76 -13.89
N LEU A 1062 38.42 6.73 -13.99
CA LEU A 1062 37.22 6.62 -13.19
C LEU A 1062 37.58 6.19 -11.75
N PRO A 1063 36.97 6.78 -10.72
CA PRO A 1063 37.24 6.42 -9.33
C PRO A 1063 37.03 4.93 -9.08
N ALA A 1064 38.01 4.26 -8.47
CA ALA A 1064 37.89 2.87 -8.04
C ALA A 1064 37.53 2.79 -6.55
N LEU A 1065 36.89 1.70 -6.15
CA LEU A 1065 36.65 1.37 -4.74
C LEU A 1065 37.99 1.08 -4.05
N ASP A 1066 38.29 1.76 -2.94
CA ASP A 1066 39.45 1.44 -2.11
C ASP A 1066 39.10 0.42 -1.03
N PHE A 1067 39.60 -0.81 -1.17
CA PHE A 1067 39.37 -1.89 -0.20
C PHE A 1067 39.99 -1.64 1.17
N ASN A 1068 40.93 -0.69 1.31
CA ASN A 1068 41.51 -0.36 2.61
C ASN A 1068 40.47 0.14 3.61
N ALA A 1069 39.33 0.68 3.16
CA ALA A 1069 38.23 1.05 4.04
C ALA A 1069 37.55 -0.14 4.75
N TRP A 1070 37.75 -1.37 4.24
CA TRP A 1070 37.31 -2.63 4.85
C TRP A 1070 38.44 -3.39 5.54
N LYS A 1071 39.67 -2.85 5.54
CA LYS A 1071 40.79 -3.48 6.22
C LYS A 1071 40.58 -3.42 7.73
N GLU A 1072 40.54 -4.57 8.38
CA GLU A 1072 40.48 -4.63 9.84
C GLU A 1072 41.86 -4.28 10.42
N THR A 1073 41.93 -3.16 11.16
CA THR A 1073 43.15 -2.74 11.87
C THR A 1073 43.08 -3.11 13.35
N VAL A 1074 44.19 -3.61 13.87
CA VAL A 1074 44.29 -4.38 15.10
C VAL A 1074 44.41 -3.51 16.35
N ALA A 1075 43.61 -2.46 16.49
CA ALA A 1075 43.55 -1.69 17.73
C ALA A 1075 42.94 -2.52 18.90
N ASP A 1076 42.22 -3.59 18.55
CA ASP A 1076 41.34 -4.34 19.46
C ASP A 1076 41.66 -5.87 19.55
N GLY A 1077 42.73 -6.32 18.88
CA GLY A 1077 43.04 -7.74 18.65
C GLY A 1077 42.51 -8.27 17.31
N CYS A 1078 42.98 -9.43 16.86
CA CYS A 1078 42.58 -10.09 15.63
C CYS A 1078 41.46 -11.10 15.91
N GLN A 1079 40.47 -11.20 15.04
CA GLN A 1079 39.47 -12.26 15.14
C GLN A 1079 39.95 -13.49 14.35
N ILE A 1080 40.26 -14.58 15.03
CA ILE A 1080 40.77 -15.83 14.44
C ILE A 1080 39.87 -16.97 14.90
N ALA A 1081 39.21 -17.68 13.96
CA ALA A 1081 38.26 -18.77 14.22
C ALA A 1081 37.16 -18.41 15.26
N GLY A 1082 36.56 -17.23 15.12
CA GLY A 1082 35.51 -16.74 16.02
C GLY A 1082 35.98 -16.31 17.41
N ARG A 1083 37.29 -16.35 17.71
CA ARG A 1083 37.88 -15.89 18.97
C ARG A 1083 38.66 -14.60 18.76
N ARG A 1084 38.57 -13.68 19.72
CA ARG A 1084 39.36 -12.44 19.73
C ARG A 1084 40.73 -12.71 20.34
N ILE A 1085 41.77 -12.66 19.53
CA ILE A 1085 43.17 -12.93 19.87
C ILE A 1085 43.91 -11.61 20.00
N ARG A 1086 44.63 -11.40 21.10
CA ARG A 1086 45.36 -10.13 21.31
C ARG A 1086 46.59 -10.06 20.41
N VAL A 1087 47.02 -8.84 20.09
CA VAL A 1087 48.29 -8.62 19.37
C VAL A 1087 49.43 -9.27 20.16
N GLY A 1088 50.18 -10.17 19.51
CA GLY A 1088 51.26 -10.98 20.11
C GLY A 1088 50.87 -12.41 20.48
N GLU A 1089 49.58 -12.77 20.45
CA GLU A 1089 49.09 -14.12 20.75
C GLU A 1089 48.84 -14.93 19.47
N SER A 1090 48.96 -16.26 19.56
CA SER A 1090 48.69 -17.18 18.46
C SER A 1090 47.49 -18.09 18.73
N ALA A 1091 46.73 -18.41 17.69
CA ALA A 1091 45.63 -19.38 17.70
C ALA A 1091 45.74 -20.33 16.51
N ILE A 1092 45.20 -21.54 16.68
CA ILE A 1092 45.19 -22.59 15.65
C ILE A 1092 43.75 -22.68 15.12
N PRO A 1093 43.38 -21.94 14.05
CA PRO A 1093 42.02 -21.93 13.53
C PRO A 1093 41.60 -23.25 12.87
N THR A 1094 42.56 -24.00 12.32
CA THR A 1094 42.34 -25.29 11.67
C THR A 1094 43.47 -26.24 12.06
N PRO A 1095 43.29 -27.58 11.94
CA PRO A 1095 44.26 -28.54 12.46
C PRO A 1095 45.68 -28.40 11.87
N CYS A 1096 45.83 -27.83 10.66
CA CYS A 1096 47.13 -27.62 10.02
C CYS A 1096 47.49 -26.16 9.77
N THR A 1097 46.80 -25.20 10.39
CA THR A 1097 47.14 -23.78 10.25
C THR A 1097 47.25 -23.12 11.62
N SER A 1098 48.35 -22.41 11.87
CA SER A 1098 48.55 -21.59 13.06
C SER A 1098 48.65 -20.13 12.67
N CYS A 1099 47.93 -19.26 13.37
CA CYS A 1099 47.91 -17.84 13.12
C CYS A 1099 48.40 -17.07 14.34
N ILE A 1100 49.28 -16.09 14.14
CA ILE A 1100 49.68 -15.12 15.16
C ILE A 1100 49.04 -13.77 14.84
N CYS A 1101 48.46 -13.13 15.85
CA CYS A 1101 47.93 -11.79 15.71
C CYS A 1101 49.06 -10.76 15.79
N THR A 1102 49.29 -10.02 14.71
CA THR A 1102 50.34 -8.99 14.63
C THR A 1102 49.71 -7.60 14.55
N THR A 1103 50.53 -6.55 14.65
CA THR A 1103 50.10 -5.16 14.45
C THR A 1103 49.56 -4.89 13.04
N GLU A 1104 49.84 -5.78 12.08
CA GLU A 1104 49.40 -5.68 10.69
C GLU A 1104 48.16 -6.54 10.38
N GLY A 1105 47.66 -7.33 11.34
CA GLY A 1105 46.61 -8.33 11.15
C GLY A 1105 47.02 -9.72 11.63
N ALA A 1106 46.14 -10.71 11.47
CA ALA A 1106 46.51 -12.10 11.73
C ALA A 1106 47.40 -12.66 10.62
N GLN A 1107 48.60 -13.10 10.98
CA GLN A 1107 49.55 -13.77 10.09
C GLN A 1107 49.48 -15.27 10.32
N CYS A 1108 49.03 -16.01 9.31
CA CYS A 1108 48.86 -17.46 9.37
C CYS A 1108 49.98 -18.20 8.66
N ALA A 1109 50.43 -19.31 9.24
CA ALA A 1109 51.42 -20.21 8.69
C ALA A 1109 50.92 -21.65 8.75
N SER A 1110 51.20 -22.39 7.67
CA SER A 1110 50.94 -23.81 7.58
C SER A 1110 51.79 -24.58 8.57
N LEU A 1111 51.15 -25.43 9.37
CA LEU A 1111 51.82 -26.40 10.24
C LEU A 1111 52.21 -27.62 9.42
N ARG A 1112 53.43 -28.12 9.67
CA ARG A 1112 53.91 -29.35 9.06
C ARG A 1112 53.30 -30.56 9.77
N VAL A 1113 52.58 -31.40 9.05
CA VAL A 1113 52.02 -32.64 9.58
C VAL A 1113 53.09 -33.73 9.59
N THR A 1114 53.42 -34.25 10.77
CA THR A 1114 54.40 -35.33 10.92
C THR A 1114 53.78 -36.72 10.95
N ASP A 1115 52.49 -36.83 11.26
CA ASP A 1115 51.74 -38.09 11.35
C ASP A 1115 50.26 -37.86 11.03
N CYS A 1116 49.83 -38.28 9.84
CA CYS A 1116 48.46 -38.12 9.36
C CYS A 1116 47.46 -39.05 10.06
N ALA A 1117 47.89 -40.25 10.50
CA ALA A 1117 47.01 -41.18 11.18
C ALA A 1117 46.62 -40.64 12.57
N ARG A 1118 47.59 -40.02 13.26
CA ARG A 1118 47.33 -39.36 14.54
C ARG A 1118 46.43 -38.13 14.38
N LEU A 1119 46.70 -37.29 13.37
CA LEU A 1119 45.90 -36.10 13.08
C LEU A 1119 44.43 -36.46 12.76
N LEU A 1120 44.21 -37.53 11.98
CA LEU A 1120 42.86 -38.01 11.66
C LEU A 1120 42.08 -38.50 12.89
N ASN A 1121 42.78 -39.08 13.87
CA ASN A 1121 42.18 -39.49 15.14
C ASN A 1121 41.91 -38.31 16.08
N GLU A 1122 42.76 -37.29 16.08
CA GLU A 1122 42.65 -36.12 16.98
C GLU A 1122 41.65 -35.07 16.46
N ALA A 1123 41.66 -34.75 15.16
CA ALA A 1123 40.83 -33.71 14.58
C ALA A 1123 39.58 -34.24 13.85
N GLY A 1124 39.55 -35.54 13.53
CA GLY A 1124 38.49 -36.17 12.75
C GLY A 1124 38.66 -35.96 11.24
N ARG A 1125 38.26 -36.96 10.44
CA ARG A 1125 38.43 -36.98 8.98
C ARG A 1125 37.82 -35.76 8.27
N GLU A 1126 36.65 -35.33 8.75
CA GLU A 1126 35.93 -34.22 8.13
C GLU A 1126 36.64 -32.87 8.33
N ALA A 1127 37.25 -32.63 9.49
CA ALA A 1127 38.01 -31.40 9.76
C ALA A 1127 39.33 -31.36 8.98
N VAL A 1128 39.98 -32.52 8.79
CA VAL A 1128 41.20 -32.67 7.97
C VAL A 1128 40.91 -32.44 6.48
N LEU A 1129 39.74 -32.85 5.99
CA LEU A 1129 39.32 -32.63 4.59
C LEU A 1129 38.93 -31.18 4.31
N ARG A 1130 38.40 -30.45 5.30
CA ARG A 1130 38.04 -29.02 5.17
C ARG A 1130 39.25 -28.09 5.20
N ASP A 1131 40.40 -28.55 5.69
CA ASP A 1131 41.65 -27.79 5.74
C ASP A 1131 42.52 -28.17 4.53
N GLU A 1132 42.68 -27.27 3.55
CA GLU A 1132 43.48 -27.51 2.34
C GLU A 1132 44.96 -27.86 2.62
N VAL A 1133 45.51 -27.30 3.69
CA VAL A 1133 46.90 -27.54 4.12
C VAL A 1133 47.02 -28.95 4.69
N CYS A 1134 46.03 -29.41 5.45
CA CYS A 1134 45.95 -30.80 5.91
C CYS A 1134 45.70 -31.76 4.75
N ALA A 1135 44.72 -31.46 3.89
CA ALA A 1135 44.29 -32.33 2.80
C ALA A 1135 45.42 -32.58 1.80
N SER A 1136 46.23 -31.54 1.51
CA SER A 1136 47.41 -31.68 0.66
C SER A 1136 48.52 -32.52 1.31
N GLN A 1137 48.83 -32.29 2.59
CA GLN A 1137 49.90 -32.99 3.31
C GLN A 1137 49.55 -34.45 3.66
N CYS A 1138 48.26 -34.77 3.81
CA CYS A 1138 47.75 -36.10 4.16
C CYS A 1138 47.02 -36.82 3.01
N SER A 1139 47.19 -36.36 1.78
CA SER A 1139 46.53 -36.91 0.59
C SER A 1139 46.73 -38.41 0.36
N SER A 1140 47.82 -39.01 0.87
CA SER A 1140 48.05 -40.46 0.78
C SER A 1140 47.30 -41.30 1.84
N PHE A 1141 46.66 -40.65 2.82
CA PHE A 1141 45.94 -41.29 3.94
C PHE A 1141 44.43 -40.97 3.95
N LEU A 1142 43.99 -40.03 3.11
CA LEU A 1142 42.61 -39.56 2.94
C LEU A 1142 41.94 -40.25 1.76
#